data_AF-A0AAD7N0J4-F1
#
_entry.id   AF-A0AAD7N0J4-F1
#
_cell.length_a   1.000
_cell.length_b   1.000
_cell.length_c   1.000
_cell.angle_alpha   90.00
_cell.angle_beta   90.00
_cell.angle_gamma   90.00
#
_symmetry.space_group_name_H-M   'P 1'
#
loop_
_entity.id
_entity.type
_entity.pdbx_description
1 polymer ?
#
loop_
_entity_poly.entity_id
_entity_poly.type
_entity_poly.pdbx_seq_one_letter_code
_entity_poly.pdbx_strand_id
1 'polypeptide(L)'
;MQNRETKLRAQLSAYKVSDVSAKRTAYLASARIAELTKVVQDYAVERHKSAVDATATIAPLRKQIKSLKQRIRRSIRSVARTVARERKKWSTVRVTKKGAYTIEVRKLARLMAGNGCTPDKVGSLMEKIGDFFGIHITKQMSGRTVHRVILEGGVAAKMQATYELMNTPGVTISADSTSNRGINIESAHMALRVPDYASGNLTVNLEATPKVRFLGVDKTIDHTSAESVRGWSERVQEFCDVFNRSPLAKRLARQYGIRDFLRILKGMNGDHAANEKSTARGMQDLKHDASIEDLGEAALAGKAYMELVDYLGAWNARKIAEAGGVEGWNALSPAEQVKRDEEMMKQIVTVLGKEAYDVLSPDDRRRIDLFIWGGCCMHKDLNSFKGGNAEMMLEWKRLGLEGPVLLANKANASVLRNVLDPSFPRDAVLTEEQFKAFEASTRGGVKACAIAGAIFNNKDDKKGQGDRHVDWMSAKLGKRHTRFPDTSNTRFGSYGDASAEFVTHLPLYKENVEVIRWSKNVPSLTNIEKNLAAALADPCTVTEFVAMTIYQNCITHPYMRQVRGPGTESVNLLDLGPLHRTLRDHIQAILDDPDLIFGDNVSPVTATLDGKPWFNPEAMAEAFNLMPSLPHVKELTLAFFRGALVTWVRFSSEFAPSGVIDLCSATERQAAWMPSTNDANEGGLGGYRVTLRGKPCLTLHQYNARAMFDRNDTQAFMDAVLTAEDHAYIMQEARRIDASGVEAEKRRKIVDFRVRTAEMNKEKALAKVKRAAEVLRQQLSCRLVSEAEMAGLTVPLIVEQLNAYRARGVPNLLKNSNYQLKADKLAALKEAYAWYQVNGVPVALPSVSAALVPIIVEDFAVEEDVEMED
;
A
#
# COMPACT_ATOMS: atom_id res chain seq x y z
N MET A 1 -42.14 126.68 -61.21
CA MET A 1 -42.75 127.86 -60.54
C MET A 1 -44.21 127.67 -60.09
N GLN A 2 -45.00 126.66 -60.50
CA GLN A 2 -46.17 126.26 -59.65
C GLN A 2 -45.73 125.72 -58.28
N ASN A 3 -44.42 125.46 -58.16
CA ASN A 3 -43.52 125.72 -57.02
C ASN A 3 -43.61 127.12 -56.33
N ARG A 4 -44.75 127.82 -56.30
CA ARG A 4 -44.98 129.03 -55.47
C ARG A 4 -46.28 128.95 -54.68
N GLU A 5 -47.18 128.05 -55.07
CA GLU A 5 -48.25 127.51 -54.20
C GLU A 5 -47.71 126.49 -53.17
N THR A 6 -46.39 126.28 -53.15
CA THR A 6 -45.62 126.17 -51.91
C THR A 6 -46.23 127.02 -50.80
N LYS A 7 -46.45 128.29 -51.03
CA LYS A 7 -46.12 129.21 -49.93
C LYS A 7 -47.29 129.76 -49.15
N LEU A 8 -48.53 129.67 -49.64
CA LEU A 8 -49.68 130.18 -48.88
C LEU A 8 -50.45 129.12 -48.08
N ARG A 9 -50.59 127.87 -48.56
CA ARG A 9 -51.32 126.83 -47.80
C ARG A 9 -50.47 126.16 -46.72
N ALA A 10 -49.15 126.19 -46.88
CA ALA A 10 -48.19 125.93 -45.82
C ALA A 10 -48.15 127.02 -44.72
N GLN A 11 -48.87 128.16 -44.81
CA GLN A 11 -48.80 129.22 -43.78
C GLN A 11 -50.15 129.64 -43.12
N LEU A 12 -51.33 129.42 -43.73
CA LEU A 12 -52.60 129.90 -43.14
C LEU A 12 -53.42 128.87 -42.33
N SER A 13 -53.27 127.56 -42.53
CA SER A 13 -53.94 126.54 -41.69
C SER A 13 -53.04 125.97 -40.59
N ALA A 14 -51.73 126.16 -40.70
CA ALA A 14 -50.80 125.95 -39.59
C ALA A 14 -51.05 126.91 -38.40
N TYR A 15 -51.78 128.02 -38.62
CA TYR A 15 -52.06 129.00 -37.57
C TYR A 15 -53.53 129.08 -37.15
N LYS A 16 -54.50 128.60 -37.97
CA LYS A 16 -55.86 128.30 -37.49
C LYS A 16 -55.88 126.96 -36.76
N VAL A 17 -55.05 126.92 -35.72
CA VAL A 17 -55.43 127.39 -34.38
C VAL A 17 -55.85 126.08 -33.72
N SER A 18 -54.89 125.30 -33.23
CA SER A 18 -54.31 125.46 -31.88
C SER A 18 -55.34 125.51 -30.73
N ASP A 19 -56.60 125.88 -31.01
CA ASP A 19 -57.73 125.92 -30.08
C ASP A 19 -58.77 124.82 -30.39
N VAL A 20 -58.93 124.39 -31.65
CA VAL A 20 -59.60 123.09 -31.95
C VAL A 20 -58.74 121.93 -31.41
N SER A 21 -57.42 122.14 -31.43
CA SER A 21 -56.40 121.22 -30.92
C SER A 21 -56.49 121.01 -29.41
N ALA A 22 -56.98 121.96 -28.62
CA ALA A 22 -57.12 121.76 -27.18
C ALA A 22 -58.39 120.97 -26.84
N LYS A 23 -59.52 121.26 -27.51
CA LYS A 23 -60.83 120.65 -27.19
C LYS A 23 -61.00 119.20 -27.63
N ARG A 24 -60.34 118.70 -28.68
CA ARG A 24 -60.43 117.27 -29.03
C ARG A 24 -59.36 116.42 -28.36
N THR A 25 -58.25 116.98 -27.88
CA THR A 25 -57.23 116.23 -27.12
C THR A 25 -57.82 115.64 -25.83
N ALA A 26 -58.78 116.32 -25.20
CA ALA A 26 -59.57 115.77 -24.09
C ALA A 26 -60.50 114.60 -24.53
N TYR A 27 -61.09 114.68 -25.73
CA TYR A 27 -61.91 113.61 -26.31
C TYR A 27 -61.08 112.38 -26.71
N LEU A 28 -59.89 112.59 -27.27
CA LEU A 28 -58.95 111.53 -27.63
C LEU A 28 -58.37 110.83 -26.39
N ALA A 29 -58.14 111.54 -25.29
CA ALA A 29 -57.75 110.94 -24.02
C ALA A 29 -58.84 110.01 -23.46
N SER A 30 -60.12 110.40 -23.56
CA SER A 30 -61.26 109.54 -23.18
C SER A 30 -61.38 108.30 -24.09
N ALA A 31 -61.14 108.46 -25.40
CA ALA A 31 -61.09 107.34 -26.34
C ALA A 31 -59.91 106.38 -26.05
N ARG A 32 -58.73 106.90 -25.68
CA ARG A 32 -57.54 106.09 -25.33
C ARG A 32 -57.74 105.28 -24.05
N ILE A 33 -58.48 105.81 -23.07
CA ILE A 33 -58.83 105.09 -21.84
C ILE A 33 -59.82 103.95 -22.14
N ALA A 34 -60.79 104.17 -23.02
CA ALA A 34 -61.69 103.11 -23.50
C ALA A 34 -60.94 102.02 -24.29
N GLU A 35 -59.96 102.42 -25.10
CA GLU A 35 -59.10 101.50 -25.85
C GLU A 35 -58.20 100.65 -24.94
N LEU A 36 -57.60 101.24 -23.91
CA LEU A 36 -56.81 100.50 -22.90
C LEU A 36 -57.67 99.54 -22.08
N THR A 37 -58.92 99.92 -21.77
CA THR A 37 -59.87 99.03 -21.08
C THR A 37 -60.20 97.81 -21.94
N LYS A 38 -60.36 98.03 -23.25
CA LYS A 38 -60.57 96.96 -24.22
C LYS A 38 -59.36 96.03 -24.33
N VAL A 39 -58.12 96.55 -24.33
CA VAL A 39 -56.90 95.74 -24.34
C VAL A 39 -56.78 94.85 -23.08
N VAL A 40 -57.17 95.35 -21.90
CA VAL A 40 -57.18 94.56 -20.66
C VAL A 40 -58.25 93.46 -20.70
N GLN A 41 -59.43 93.76 -21.25
CA GLN A 41 -60.48 92.75 -21.47
C GLN A 41 -60.07 91.70 -22.51
N ASP A 42 -59.44 92.11 -23.61
CA ASP A 42 -58.96 91.21 -24.65
C ASP A 42 -57.83 90.29 -24.12
N TYR A 43 -56.94 90.80 -23.25
CA TYR A 43 -55.91 89.99 -22.57
C TYR A 43 -56.51 89.00 -21.55
N ALA A 44 -57.59 89.38 -20.87
CA ALA A 44 -58.32 88.48 -19.96
C ALA A 44 -59.05 87.37 -20.73
N VAL A 45 -59.58 87.66 -21.92
CA VAL A 45 -60.21 86.69 -22.82
C VAL A 45 -59.17 85.74 -23.44
N GLU A 46 -57.98 86.21 -23.81
CA GLU A 46 -56.87 85.37 -24.30
C GLU A 46 -56.35 84.40 -23.22
N ARG A 47 -56.29 84.84 -21.96
CA ARG A 47 -55.89 83.98 -20.83
C ARG A 47 -56.98 82.95 -20.50
N HIS A 48 -58.25 83.27 -20.71
CA HIS A 48 -59.35 82.33 -20.54
C HIS A 48 -59.41 81.30 -21.68
N LYS A 49 -59.12 81.69 -22.93
CA LYS A 49 -58.95 80.75 -24.06
C LYS A 49 -57.78 79.78 -23.83
N SER A 50 -56.64 80.26 -23.34
CA SER A 50 -55.48 79.41 -23.02
C SER A 50 -55.75 78.41 -21.87
N ALA A 51 -56.69 78.70 -20.97
CA ALA A 51 -57.10 77.80 -19.89
C ALA A 51 -58.12 76.73 -20.35
N VAL A 52 -58.92 77.01 -21.38
CA VAL A 52 -59.90 76.07 -21.94
C VAL A 52 -59.24 75.02 -22.84
N ASP A 53 -58.20 75.37 -23.60
CA ASP A 53 -57.42 74.42 -24.42
C ASP A 53 -56.56 73.45 -23.60
N ALA A 54 -56.18 73.82 -22.37
CA ALA A 54 -55.52 72.91 -21.43
C ALA A 54 -56.45 71.79 -20.94
N THR A 55 -57.77 72.00 -20.93
CA THR A 55 -58.73 71.03 -20.36
C THR A 55 -59.16 69.97 -21.38
N ALA A 56 -59.13 70.28 -22.69
CA ALA A 56 -59.40 69.31 -23.76
C ALA A 56 -58.25 68.31 -23.97
N THR A 57 -57.01 68.66 -23.59
CA THR A 57 -55.81 67.80 -23.78
C THR A 57 -55.57 66.88 -22.58
N ILE A 58 -56.04 67.25 -21.38
CA ILE A 58 -55.81 66.48 -20.14
C ILE A 58 -56.56 65.14 -20.11
N ALA A 59 -57.77 65.05 -20.68
CA ALA A 59 -58.55 63.80 -20.67
C ALA A 59 -57.89 62.66 -21.49
N PRO A 60 -57.48 62.85 -22.77
CA PRO A 60 -56.77 61.83 -23.53
C PRO A 60 -55.37 61.56 -22.96
N LEU A 61 -54.66 62.56 -22.44
CA LEU A 61 -53.38 62.36 -21.76
C LEU A 61 -53.52 61.57 -20.45
N ARG A 62 -54.56 61.81 -19.64
CA ARG A 62 -54.86 60.98 -18.44
C ARG A 62 -55.21 59.55 -18.82
N LYS A 63 -55.93 59.34 -19.93
CA LYS A 63 -56.24 58.01 -20.47
C LYS A 63 -54.98 57.31 -21.00
N GLN A 64 -54.10 58.03 -21.70
CA GLN A 64 -52.78 57.54 -22.12
C GLN A 64 -51.86 57.25 -20.94
N ILE A 65 -51.78 58.12 -19.93
CA ILE A 65 -51.00 57.89 -18.70
C ILE A 65 -51.56 56.68 -17.95
N LYS A 66 -52.88 56.51 -17.85
CA LYS A 66 -53.51 55.32 -17.24
C LYS A 66 -53.18 54.05 -18.04
N SER A 67 -53.27 54.12 -19.37
CA SER A 67 -52.89 53.04 -20.30
C SER A 67 -51.40 52.69 -20.19
N LEU A 68 -50.51 53.67 -20.18
CA LEU A 68 -49.07 53.50 -20.01
C LEU A 68 -48.73 52.96 -18.63
N LYS A 69 -49.32 53.48 -17.55
CA LYS A 69 -49.19 52.92 -16.19
C LYS A 69 -49.67 51.47 -16.14
N GLN A 70 -50.73 51.12 -16.87
CA GLN A 70 -51.23 49.75 -16.94
C GLN A 70 -50.33 48.85 -17.80
N ARG A 71 -49.75 49.36 -18.90
CA ARG A 71 -48.72 48.66 -19.71
C ARG A 71 -47.44 48.46 -18.92
N ILE A 72 -46.98 49.46 -18.18
CA ILE A 72 -45.83 49.35 -17.27
C ILE A 72 -46.11 48.32 -16.18
N ARG A 73 -47.27 48.37 -15.51
CA ARG A 73 -47.65 47.34 -14.52
C ARG A 73 -47.73 45.93 -15.14
N ARG A 74 -48.27 45.80 -16.36
CA ARG A 74 -48.33 44.51 -17.08
C ARG A 74 -46.94 44.04 -17.49
N SER A 75 -46.06 44.95 -17.93
CA SER A 75 -44.67 44.67 -18.29
C SER A 75 -43.85 44.27 -17.06
N ILE A 76 -43.95 45.00 -15.95
CA ILE A 76 -43.34 44.64 -14.66
C ILE A 76 -43.84 43.27 -14.19
N ARG A 77 -45.14 42.98 -14.28
CA ARG A 77 -45.67 41.63 -13.96
C ARG A 77 -45.17 40.57 -14.93
N SER A 78 -45.04 40.89 -16.21
CA SER A 78 -44.52 39.97 -17.22
C SER A 78 -43.04 39.66 -16.97
N VAL A 79 -42.22 40.69 -16.74
CA VAL A 79 -40.81 40.56 -16.36
C VAL A 79 -40.69 39.84 -15.03
N ALA A 80 -41.48 40.16 -14.00
CA ALA A 80 -41.47 39.46 -12.73
C ALA A 80 -41.87 37.99 -12.87
N ARG A 81 -42.84 37.66 -13.73
CA ARG A 81 -43.20 36.27 -14.05
C ARG A 81 -42.10 35.56 -14.83
N THR A 82 -41.46 36.22 -15.79
CA THR A 82 -40.34 35.66 -16.55
C THR A 82 -39.14 35.44 -15.64
N VAL A 83 -38.77 36.42 -14.81
CA VAL A 83 -37.71 36.30 -13.79
C VAL A 83 -38.07 35.22 -12.76
N ALA A 84 -39.32 35.13 -12.31
CA ALA A 84 -39.75 34.05 -11.40
C ALA A 84 -39.72 32.68 -12.08
N ARG A 85 -40.09 32.59 -13.36
CA ARG A 85 -40.04 31.36 -14.16
C ARG A 85 -38.61 30.92 -14.43
N GLU A 86 -37.73 31.85 -14.78
CA GLU A 86 -36.30 31.58 -14.95
C GLU A 86 -35.67 31.23 -13.60
N ARG A 87 -35.92 32.00 -12.52
CA ARG A 87 -35.49 31.62 -11.15
C ARG A 87 -35.96 30.21 -10.77
N LYS A 88 -37.22 29.85 -11.05
CA LYS A 88 -37.76 28.50 -10.80
C LYS A 88 -37.11 27.43 -11.67
N LYS A 89 -36.66 27.77 -12.88
CA LYS A 89 -35.90 26.90 -13.79
C LYS A 89 -34.49 26.64 -13.26
N TRP A 90 -33.84 27.65 -12.71
CA TRP A 90 -32.48 27.58 -12.16
C TRP A 90 -32.46 27.06 -10.70
N SER A 91 -33.57 27.16 -9.96
CA SER A 91 -33.69 26.73 -8.56
C SER A 91 -34.10 25.27 -8.37
N THR A 92 -34.27 24.49 -9.44
CA THR A 92 -34.71 23.08 -9.33
C THR A 92 -33.99 22.21 -10.34
N VAL A 93 -33.07 21.36 -9.85
CA VAL A 93 -32.32 20.42 -10.70
C VAL A 93 -32.98 19.04 -10.67
N ARG A 94 -33.30 18.53 -11.86
CA ARG A 94 -33.71 17.14 -12.02
C ARG A 94 -32.48 16.25 -11.97
N VAL A 95 -32.26 15.64 -10.82
CA VAL A 95 -31.15 14.71 -10.57
C VAL A 95 -31.39 13.30 -11.16
N THR A 96 -32.57 13.06 -11.73
CA THR A 96 -32.91 11.79 -12.39
C THR A 96 -33.44 12.00 -13.80
N LYS A 97 -33.13 11.06 -14.69
CA LYS A 97 -33.67 10.92 -16.04
C LYS A 97 -34.26 9.53 -16.20
N LYS A 98 -35.55 9.44 -16.56
CA LYS A 98 -36.30 8.16 -16.65
C LYS A 98 -36.19 7.30 -15.36
N GLY A 99 -36.25 7.94 -14.19
CA GLY A 99 -36.19 7.27 -12.89
C GLY A 99 -34.80 6.86 -12.40
N ALA A 100 -33.75 6.97 -13.23
CA ALA A 100 -32.36 6.72 -12.86
C ALA A 100 -31.61 8.03 -12.56
N TYR A 101 -30.70 8.04 -11.58
CA TYR A 101 -29.81 9.17 -11.35
C TYR A 101 -28.90 9.41 -12.55
N THR A 102 -28.67 10.68 -12.90
CA THR A 102 -27.81 11.04 -14.03
C THR A 102 -26.35 10.71 -13.74
N ILE A 103 -25.52 10.67 -14.79
CA ILE A 103 -24.10 10.32 -14.71
C ILE A 103 -23.36 11.30 -13.80
N GLU A 104 -23.69 12.58 -13.90
CA GLU A 104 -23.09 13.70 -13.16
C GLU A 104 -23.42 13.61 -11.67
N VAL A 105 -24.67 13.27 -11.32
CA VAL A 105 -25.07 13.08 -9.92
C VAL A 105 -24.39 11.85 -9.33
N ARG A 106 -24.25 10.78 -10.10
CA ARG A 106 -23.52 9.57 -9.68
C ARG A 106 -22.02 9.84 -9.53
N LYS A 107 -21.42 10.63 -10.41
CA LYS A 107 -20.05 11.14 -10.29
C LYS A 107 -19.87 11.91 -9.00
N LEU A 108 -20.75 12.88 -8.72
CA LEU A 108 -20.70 13.65 -7.48
C LEU A 108 -20.82 12.73 -6.24
N ALA A 109 -21.70 11.73 -6.28
CA ALA A 109 -21.83 10.77 -5.19
C ALA A 109 -20.56 9.93 -4.96
N ARG A 110 -19.89 9.47 -6.03
CA ARG A 110 -18.58 8.79 -5.90
C ARG A 110 -17.55 9.72 -5.29
N LEU A 111 -17.43 10.95 -5.77
CA LEU A 111 -16.46 11.93 -5.27
C LEU A 111 -16.69 12.27 -3.79
N MET A 112 -17.94 12.50 -3.39
CA MET A 112 -18.28 12.75 -1.98
C MET A 112 -17.93 11.55 -1.10
N ALA A 113 -18.28 10.34 -1.55
CA ALA A 113 -17.93 9.11 -0.83
C ALA A 113 -16.40 8.92 -0.75
N GLY A 114 -15.67 9.15 -1.85
CA GLY A 114 -14.19 9.12 -1.91
C GLY A 114 -13.57 10.05 -0.88
N ASN A 115 -14.06 11.29 -0.79
CA ASN A 115 -13.63 12.33 0.17
C ASN A 115 -14.14 12.13 1.60
N GLY A 116 -14.57 10.91 1.98
CA GLY A 116 -14.84 10.56 3.37
C GLY A 116 -16.30 10.67 3.81
N CYS A 117 -17.22 11.11 2.94
CA CYS A 117 -18.63 11.14 3.30
C CYS A 117 -19.18 9.71 3.48
N THR A 118 -19.89 9.47 4.59
CA THR A 118 -20.62 8.22 4.78
C THR A 118 -21.70 8.05 3.70
N PRO A 119 -21.82 6.89 3.03
CA PRO A 119 -22.79 6.68 1.95
C PRO A 119 -24.22 7.07 2.29
N ASP A 120 -24.66 6.80 3.51
CA ASP A 120 -26.01 7.15 3.98
C ASP A 120 -26.26 8.66 4.11
N LYS A 121 -25.19 9.46 4.23
CA LYS A 121 -25.26 10.92 4.37
C LYS A 121 -25.08 11.66 3.06
N VAL A 122 -24.49 11.02 2.04
CA VAL A 122 -24.21 11.64 0.74
C VAL A 122 -25.46 12.29 0.14
N GLY A 123 -26.60 11.57 0.07
CA GLY A 123 -27.83 12.14 -0.48
C GLY A 123 -28.35 13.35 0.28
N SER A 124 -28.33 13.31 1.62
CA SER A 124 -28.75 14.45 2.46
C SER A 124 -27.79 15.64 2.34
N LEU A 125 -26.50 15.37 2.17
CA LEU A 125 -25.48 16.41 2.04
C LEU A 125 -25.59 17.10 0.69
N MET A 126 -25.86 16.35 -0.39
CA MET A 126 -26.19 16.92 -1.69
C MET A 126 -27.38 17.88 -1.60
N GLU A 127 -28.45 17.47 -0.91
CA GLU A 127 -29.64 18.29 -0.73
C GLU A 127 -29.33 19.58 0.05
N LYS A 128 -28.63 19.47 1.20
CA LYS A 128 -28.22 20.63 1.99
C LYS A 128 -27.30 21.60 1.23
N ILE A 129 -26.36 21.06 0.46
CA ILE A 129 -25.46 21.87 -0.39
C ILE A 129 -26.29 22.54 -1.50
N GLY A 130 -27.21 21.81 -2.13
CA GLY A 130 -28.15 22.35 -3.11
C GLY A 130 -28.93 23.51 -2.52
N ASP A 131 -29.59 23.31 -1.38
CA ASP A 131 -30.38 24.33 -0.69
C ASP A 131 -29.54 25.56 -0.31
N PHE A 132 -28.29 25.37 0.12
CA PHE A 132 -27.35 26.46 0.39
C PHE A 132 -27.11 27.34 -0.86
N PHE A 133 -27.03 26.72 -2.04
CA PHE A 133 -26.91 27.43 -3.32
C PHE A 133 -28.27 27.82 -3.95
N GLY A 134 -29.38 27.65 -3.24
CA GLY A 134 -30.73 27.93 -3.75
C GLY A 134 -31.22 26.94 -4.82
N ILE A 135 -30.60 25.76 -4.89
CA ILE A 135 -30.92 24.66 -5.81
C ILE A 135 -31.66 23.57 -5.05
N HIS A 136 -32.96 23.45 -5.30
CA HIS A 136 -33.77 22.39 -4.73
C HIS A 136 -33.55 21.05 -5.48
N ILE A 137 -33.09 20.02 -4.75
CA ILE A 137 -32.90 18.67 -5.28
C ILE A 137 -34.18 17.86 -5.13
N THR A 138 -34.79 17.51 -6.27
CA THR A 138 -36.11 16.84 -6.33
C THR A 138 -36.17 15.43 -5.73
N LYS A 139 -35.03 14.76 -5.53
CA LYS A 139 -34.98 13.39 -5.00
C LYS A 139 -33.67 13.10 -4.29
N GLN A 140 -33.74 12.77 -3.01
CA GLN A 140 -32.59 12.37 -2.21
C GLN A 140 -32.07 10.98 -2.61
N MET A 141 -30.76 10.85 -2.83
CA MET A 141 -30.11 9.56 -3.10
C MET A 141 -30.00 8.71 -1.83
N SER A 142 -30.53 7.49 -1.86
CA SER A 142 -30.42 6.56 -0.73
C SER A 142 -28.98 6.03 -0.55
N GLY A 143 -28.61 5.66 0.68
CA GLY A 143 -27.32 5.03 0.97
C GLY A 143 -27.08 3.74 0.17
N ARG A 144 -28.12 2.93 -0.05
CA ARG A 144 -28.03 1.74 -0.92
C ARG A 144 -27.68 2.10 -2.37
N THR A 145 -28.25 3.18 -2.89
CA THR A 145 -27.89 3.68 -4.23
C THR A 145 -26.44 4.15 -4.26
N VAL A 146 -25.98 4.85 -3.23
CA VAL A 146 -24.58 5.31 -3.13
C VAL A 146 -23.61 4.13 -3.08
N HIS A 147 -23.92 3.06 -2.33
CA HIS A 147 -23.10 1.84 -2.33
C HIS A 147 -22.98 1.20 -3.73
N ARG A 148 -24.05 1.22 -4.53
CA ARG A 148 -24.01 0.74 -5.93
C ARG A 148 -23.21 1.68 -6.82
N VAL A 149 -23.33 2.98 -6.62
CA VAL A 149 -22.53 4.01 -7.30
C VAL A 149 -21.03 3.82 -7.04
N ILE A 150 -20.64 3.40 -5.83
CA ILE A 150 -19.25 3.06 -5.50
C ILE A 150 -18.80 1.81 -6.28
N LEU A 151 -19.62 0.75 -6.32
CA LEU A 151 -19.32 -0.45 -7.10
C LEU A 151 -19.16 -0.16 -8.60
N GLU A 152 -19.94 0.77 -9.15
CA GLU A 152 -19.77 1.23 -10.54
C GLU A 152 -18.36 1.79 -10.78
N GLY A 153 -17.79 2.51 -9.80
CA GLY A 153 -16.41 2.96 -9.83
C GLY A 153 -15.41 1.81 -9.84
N GLY A 154 -15.66 0.75 -9.07
CA GLY A 154 -14.85 -0.48 -9.09
C GLY A 154 -14.90 -1.23 -10.43
N VAL A 155 -16.08 -1.34 -11.06
CA VAL A 155 -16.21 -1.93 -12.41
C VAL A 155 -15.44 -1.09 -13.42
N ALA A 156 -15.58 0.24 -13.37
CA ALA A 156 -14.83 1.14 -14.24
C ALA A 156 -13.31 1.03 -14.03
N ALA A 157 -12.84 0.84 -12.79
CA ALA A 157 -11.41 0.68 -12.50
C ALA A 157 -10.84 -0.62 -13.10
N LYS A 158 -11.61 -1.71 -13.12
CA LYS A 158 -11.24 -2.96 -13.80
C LYS A 158 -11.17 -2.80 -15.32
N MET A 159 -12.14 -2.06 -15.90
CA MET A 159 -12.12 -1.71 -17.32
C MET A 159 -10.91 -0.84 -17.66
N GLN A 160 -10.61 0.16 -16.82
CA GLN A 160 -9.45 1.04 -16.96
C GLN A 160 -8.15 0.24 -16.97
N ALA A 161 -7.96 -0.67 -16.00
CA ALA A 161 -6.75 -1.46 -15.92
C ALA A 161 -6.49 -2.27 -17.21
N THR A 162 -7.52 -2.93 -17.76
CA THR A 162 -7.40 -3.66 -19.03
C THR A 162 -7.15 -2.72 -20.21
N TYR A 163 -7.84 -1.59 -20.27
CA TYR A 163 -7.63 -0.57 -21.30
C TYR A 163 -6.20 -0.05 -21.28
N GLU A 164 -5.62 0.21 -20.11
CA GLU A 164 -4.23 0.69 -19.99
C GLU A 164 -3.22 -0.38 -20.41
N LEU A 165 -3.43 -1.65 -20.03
CA LEU A 165 -2.60 -2.79 -20.46
C LEU A 165 -2.58 -2.95 -21.99
N MET A 166 -3.70 -2.74 -22.66
CA MET A 166 -3.80 -2.84 -24.12
C MET A 166 -3.04 -1.77 -24.91
N ASN A 167 -2.65 -0.68 -24.24
CA ASN A 167 -2.03 0.49 -24.85
C ASN A 167 -0.58 0.70 -24.42
N THR A 168 -0.03 -0.18 -23.58
CA THR A 168 1.32 -0.05 -23.02
C THR A 168 2.26 -1.13 -23.59
N PRO A 169 3.55 -0.82 -23.82
CA PRO A 169 4.51 -1.80 -24.36
C PRO A 169 5.05 -2.77 -23.31
N GLY A 170 4.91 -2.45 -22.03
CA GLY A 170 5.46 -3.22 -20.92
C GLY A 170 4.77 -2.91 -19.60
N VAL A 171 4.67 -3.92 -18.74
CA VAL A 171 4.12 -3.80 -17.40
C VAL A 171 4.98 -4.58 -16.42
N THR A 172 5.11 -4.08 -15.20
CA THR A 172 5.62 -4.85 -14.06
C THR A 172 4.54 -4.97 -12.98
N ILE A 173 4.61 -6.01 -12.18
CA ILE A 173 3.62 -6.30 -11.13
C ILE A 173 4.28 -6.37 -9.76
N SER A 174 3.49 -6.13 -8.71
CA SER A 174 3.96 -6.20 -7.33
C SER A 174 2.85 -6.64 -6.42
N ALA A 175 3.16 -7.53 -5.48
CA ALA A 175 2.25 -7.92 -4.41
C ALA A 175 2.93 -7.80 -3.05
N ASP A 176 2.12 -7.69 -2.01
CA ASP A 176 2.55 -7.78 -0.62
C ASP A 176 1.44 -8.40 0.22
N SER A 177 1.81 -9.17 1.23
CA SER A 177 0.87 -9.88 2.08
C SER A 177 1.05 -9.54 3.55
N THR A 178 -0.06 -9.50 4.29
CA THR A 178 -0.03 -9.40 5.75
C THR A 178 -1.24 -10.11 6.34
N SER A 179 -1.28 -10.25 7.67
CA SER A 179 -2.45 -10.76 8.37
C SER A 179 -3.30 -9.62 8.96
N ASN A 180 -4.62 -9.77 8.89
CA ASN A 180 -5.57 -8.89 9.57
C ASN A 180 -6.61 -9.73 10.31
N ARG A 181 -6.57 -9.69 11.64
CA ARG A 181 -7.45 -10.48 12.53
C ARG A 181 -7.41 -11.98 12.21
N GLY A 182 -6.20 -12.52 12.00
CA GLY A 182 -5.97 -13.93 11.70
C GLY A 182 -6.40 -14.36 10.29
N ILE A 183 -6.66 -13.42 9.38
CA ILE A 183 -6.93 -13.71 7.96
C ILE A 183 -5.82 -13.07 7.13
N ASN A 184 -5.21 -13.84 6.25
CA ASN A 184 -4.20 -13.33 5.32
C ASN A 184 -4.87 -12.50 4.23
N ILE A 185 -4.25 -11.38 3.92
CA ILE A 185 -4.66 -10.44 2.89
C ILE A 185 -3.46 -10.07 2.04
N GLU A 186 -3.66 -9.93 0.75
CA GLU A 186 -2.65 -9.56 -0.24
C GLU A 186 -3.10 -8.30 -0.97
N SER A 187 -2.23 -7.29 -1.04
CA SER A 187 -2.37 -6.13 -1.90
C SER A 187 -1.63 -6.37 -3.21
N ALA A 188 -2.19 -5.89 -4.31
CA ALA A 188 -1.56 -5.99 -5.62
C ALA A 188 -1.54 -4.67 -6.38
N HIS A 189 -0.45 -4.41 -7.09
CA HIS A 189 -0.27 -3.28 -7.99
C HIS A 189 0.38 -3.70 -9.31
N MET A 190 0.18 -2.86 -10.32
CA MET A 190 0.96 -2.91 -11.57
C MET A 190 1.56 -1.54 -11.86
N ALA A 191 2.75 -1.51 -12.45
CA ALA A 191 3.37 -0.30 -12.95
C ALA A 191 3.46 -0.33 -14.48
N LEU A 192 2.87 0.68 -15.10
CA LEU A 192 2.76 0.80 -16.56
C LEU A 192 2.64 2.25 -16.99
N ARG A 193 2.95 2.53 -18.25
CA ARG A 193 2.64 3.84 -18.85
C ARG A 193 1.19 3.89 -19.25
N VAL A 194 0.56 5.01 -18.94
CA VAL A 194 -0.89 5.22 -19.13
C VAL A 194 -1.12 6.50 -19.94
N PRO A 195 -2.25 6.61 -20.65
CA PRO A 195 -2.64 7.86 -21.28
C PRO A 195 -2.83 8.99 -20.26
N ASP A 196 -2.65 10.22 -20.71
CA ASP A 196 -2.95 11.41 -19.90
C ASP A 196 -4.40 11.83 -20.11
N TYR A 197 -5.28 11.26 -19.27
CA TYR A 197 -6.71 11.57 -19.30
C TYR A 197 -7.01 13.04 -18.98
N ALA A 198 -6.14 13.74 -18.23
CA ALA A 198 -6.38 15.12 -17.84
C ALA A 198 -6.20 16.09 -19.02
N SER A 199 -5.22 15.85 -19.90
CA SER A 199 -5.06 16.60 -21.15
C SER A 199 -5.99 16.14 -22.28
N GLY A 200 -6.70 15.02 -22.08
CA GLY A 200 -7.51 14.38 -23.12
C GLY A 200 -6.67 13.63 -24.15
N ASN A 201 -5.36 13.48 -23.94
CA ASN A 201 -4.49 12.69 -24.82
C ASN A 201 -4.60 11.21 -24.47
N LEU A 202 -5.32 10.46 -25.31
CA LEU A 202 -5.54 9.03 -25.16
C LEU A 202 -4.36 8.16 -25.65
N THR A 203 -3.30 8.76 -26.19
CA THR A 203 -2.10 8.05 -26.61
C THR A 203 -1.10 7.98 -25.46
N VAL A 204 -0.51 6.80 -25.25
CA VAL A 204 0.54 6.61 -24.23
C VAL A 204 1.81 7.33 -24.67
N ASN A 205 2.28 8.28 -23.85
CA ASN A 205 3.60 8.88 -24.01
C ASN A 205 4.67 7.96 -23.40
N LEU A 206 5.57 7.44 -24.24
CA LEU A 206 6.66 6.56 -23.80
C LEU A 206 7.74 7.27 -22.98
N GLU A 207 7.77 8.60 -22.97
CA GLU A 207 8.66 9.41 -22.14
C GLU A 207 8.03 9.74 -20.78
N ALA A 208 6.70 9.61 -20.64
CA ALA A 208 6.00 9.96 -19.40
C ALA A 208 6.25 8.92 -18.31
N THR A 209 6.55 9.38 -17.09
CA THR A 209 6.76 8.51 -15.93
C THR A 209 5.62 7.49 -15.77
N PRO A 210 5.92 6.18 -15.64
CA PRO A 210 4.92 5.17 -15.39
C PRO A 210 4.08 5.47 -14.15
N LYS A 211 2.83 5.00 -14.16
CA LYS A 211 1.90 5.10 -13.03
C LYS A 211 1.79 3.74 -12.36
N VAL A 212 1.72 3.76 -11.03
CA VAL A 212 1.43 2.58 -10.23
C VAL A 212 -0.08 2.50 -10.03
N ARG A 213 -0.72 1.47 -10.56
CA ARG A 213 -2.16 1.19 -10.44
C ARG A 213 -2.43 0.13 -9.39
N PHE A 214 -3.35 0.43 -8.49
CA PHE A 214 -3.82 -0.49 -7.46
C PHE A 214 -4.86 -1.46 -8.03
N LEU A 215 -4.66 -2.75 -7.80
CA LEU A 215 -5.50 -3.84 -8.30
C LEU A 215 -6.43 -4.41 -7.23
N GLY A 216 -6.38 -3.89 -6.01
CA GLY A 216 -7.21 -4.32 -4.89
C GLY A 216 -6.44 -5.04 -3.79
N VAL A 217 -7.14 -5.30 -2.70
CA VAL A 217 -6.75 -6.26 -1.66
C VAL A 217 -7.61 -7.51 -1.78
N ASP A 218 -7.01 -8.69 -1.79
CA ASP A 218 -7.73 -9.97 -1.71
C ASP A 218 -7.39 -10.72 -0.43
N LYS A 219 -8.29 -11.63 -0.02
CA LYS A 219 -7.99 -12.60 1.03
C LYS A 219 -7.34 -13.79 0.36
N THR A 220 -6.13 -14.15 0.80
CA THR A 220 -5.46 -15.36 0.32
C THR A 220 -5.95 -16.55 1.13
N ILE A 221 -6.20 -17.66 0.44
CA ILE A 221 -6.61 -18.93 1.06
C ILE A 221 -5.36 -19.66 1.53
N ASP A 222 -4.34 -19.69 0.67
CA ASP A 222 -3.04 -20.32 0.86
C ASP A 222 -1.92 -19.30 0.55
N HIS A 223 -0.76 -19.48 1.17
CA HIS A 223 0.43 -18.61 1.05
C HIS A 223 1.54 -19.27 0.21
N THR A 224 1.24 -20.37 -0.47
CA THR A 224 2.17 -21.00 -1.41
C THR A 224 2.35 -20.13 -2.65
N SER A 225 3.56 -20.15 -3.23
CA SER A 225 3.84 -19.40 -4.45
C SER A 225 2.97 -19.83 -5.63
N ALA A 226 2.59 -21.12 -5.69
CA ALA A 226 1.67 -21.63 -6.72
C ALA A 226 0.29 -20.98 -6.61
N GLU A 227 -0.22 -20.80 -5.38
CA GLU A 227 -1.47 -20.09 -5.16
C GLU A 227 -1.35 -18.61 -5.57
N SER A 228 -0.24 -17.95 -5.25
CA SER A 228 -0.02 -16.55 -5.64
C SER A 228 0.02 -16.37 -7.17
N VAL A 229 0.68 -17.27 -7.91
CA VAL A 229 0.70 -17.28 -9.39
C VAL A 229 -0.72 -17.47 -9.95
N ARG A 230 -1.49 -18.39 -9.38
CA ARG A 230 -2.90 -18.59 -9.74
C ARG A 230 -3.73 -17.35 -9.45
N GLY A 231 -3.55 -16.75 -8.28
CA GLY A 231 -4.24 -15.53 -7.85
C GLY A 231 -3.99 -14.36 -8.81
N TRP A 232 -2.77 -14.19 -9.30
CA TRP A 232 -2.45 -13.21 -10.35
C TRP A 232 -3.21 -13.49 -11.65
N SER A 233 -3.20 -14.73 -12.11
CA SER A 233 -3.89 -15.14 -13.34
C SER A 233 -5.39 -14.91 -13.25
N GLU A 234 -6.03 -15.32 -12.14
CA GLU A 234 -7.45 -15.14 -11.89
C GLU A 234 -7.82 -13.64 -11.80
N ARG A 235 -7.00 -12.84 -11.13
CA ARG A 235 -7.22 -11.39 -10.98
C ARG A 235 -7.19 -10.66 -12.33
N VAL A 236 -6.16 -10.91 -13.14
CA VAL A 236 -6.04 -10.32 -14.47
C VAL A 236 -7.16 -10.81 -15.39
N GLN A 237 -7.50 -12.10 -15.34
CA GLN A 237 -8.59 -12.66 -16.14
C GLN A 237 -9.95 -12.03 -15.77
N GLU A 238 -10.24 -11.81 -14.48
CA GLU A 238 -11.46 -11.13 -14.06
C GLU A 238 -11.56 -9.72 -14.68
N PHE A 239 -10.44 -9.00 -14.75
CA PHE A 239 -10.41 -7.64 -15.27
C PHE A 239 -10.66 -7.65 -16.78
N CYS A 240 -10.00 -8.58 -17.49
CA CYS A 240 -10.18 -8.82 -18.91
C CYS A 240 -11.65 -9.18 -19.22
N ASP A 241 -12.27 -10.06 -18.45
CA ASP A 241 -13.66 -10.49 -18.63
C ASP A 241 -14.66 -9.35 -18.44
N VAL A 242 -14.41 -8.45 -17.48
CA VAL A 242 -15.23 -7.24 -17.28
C VAL A 242 -15.08 -6.28 -18.46
N PHE A 243 -13.87 -6.11 -18.98
CA PHE A 243 -13.61 -5.26 -20.14
C PHE A 243 -14.19 -5.85 -21.43
N ASN A 244 -13.92 -7.11 -21.75
CA ASN A 244 -14.34 -7.76 -23.00
C ASN A 244 -15.87 -7.82 -23.17
N ARG A 245 -16.62 -7.90 -22.06
CA ARG A 245 -18.10 -7.85 -22.08
C ARG A 245 -18.67 -6.43 -22.23
N SER A 246 -17.83 -5.39 -22.12
CA SER A 246 -18.25 -4.00 -22.13
C SER A 246 -18.54 -3.45 -23.55
N PRO A 247 -19.41 -2.43 -23.68
CA PRO A 247 -19.60 -1.70 -24.94
C PRO A 247 -18.31 -1.02 -25.43
N LEU A 248 -17.42 -0.62 -24.52
CA LEU A 248 -16.11 -0.04 -24.86
C LEU A 248 -15.26 -1.02 -25.67
N ALA A 249 -15.15 -2.28 -25.25
CA ALA A 249 -14.41 -3.30 -25.99
C ALA A 249 -15.00 -3.52 -27.40
N LYS A 250 -16.34 -3.55 -27.51
CA LYS A 250 -17.04 -3.64 -28.79
C LYS A 250 -16.77 -2.43 -29.68
N ARG A 251 -16.82 -1.22 -29.12
CA ARG A 251 -16.54 0.03 -29.84
C ARG A 251 -15.10 0.09 -30.35
N LEU A 252 -14.16 -0.42 -29.57
CA LEU A 252 -12.75 -0.50 -29.95
C LEU A 252 -12.45 -1.68 -30.90
N ALA A 253 -13.38 -2.62 -31.07
CA ALA A 253 -13.19 -3.88 -31.79
C ALA A 253 -11.94 -4.64 -31.33
N ARG A 254 -11.68 -4.65 -30.02
CA ARG A 254 -10.52 -5.31 -29.42
C ARG A 254 -10.94 -6.21 -28.26
N GLN A 255 -10.25 -7.33 -28.14
CA GLN A 255 -10.28 -8.20 -26.97
C GLN A 255 -8.90 -8.25 -26.35
N TYR A 256 -8.85 -8.61 -25.07
CA TYR A 256 -7.61 -8.78 -24.34
C TYR A 256 -7.72 -9.97 -23.40
N GLY A 257 -6.71 -10.84 -23.36
CA GLY A 257 -6.69 -12.01 -22.50
C GLY A 257 -5.41 -12.11 -21.66
N ILE A 258 -5.34 -13.17 -20.85
CA ILE A 258 -4.18 -13.44 -20.01
C ILE A 258 -2.89 -13.60 -20.83
N ARG A 259 -2.94 -14.22 -22.01
CA ARG A 259 -1.78 -14.37 -22.90
C ARG A 259 -1.23 -13.02 -23.38
N ASP A 260 -2.11 -12.06 -23.69
CA ASP A 260 -1.68 -10.71 -24.08
C ASP A 260 -0.99 -9.97 -22.93
N PHE A 261 -1.49 -10.14 -21.70
CA PHE A 261 -0.86 -9.63 -20.48
C PHE A 261 0.53 -10.25 -20.28
N LEU A 262 0.65 -11.58 -20.36
CA LEU A 262 1.92 -12.28 -20.19
C LEU A 262 2.96 -11.87 -21.23
N ARG A 263 2.54 -11.58 -22.48
CA ARG A 263 3.41 -11.09 -23.55
C ARG A 263 4.09 -9.76 -23.18
N ILE A 264 3.34 -8.84 -22.59
CA ILE A 264 3.85 -7.52 -22.18
C ILE A 264 4.43 -7.48 -20.76
N LEU A 265 4.24 -8.52 -19.95
CA LEU A 265 4.81 -8.61 -18.61
C LEU A 265 6.34 -8.63 -18.69
N LYS A 266 7.00 -7.65 -18.07
CA LYS A 266 8.46 -7.47 -18.12
C LYS A 266 9.16 -7.70 -16.77
N GLY A 267 8.42 -7.89 -15.69
CA GLY A 267 9.02 -8.12 -14.39
C GLY A 267 8.06 -8.07 -13.22
N MET A 268 8.63 -8.34 -12.04
CA MET A 268 7.92 -8.33 -10.76
C MET A 268 8.81 -7.75 -9.66
N ASN A 269 8.26 -6.88 -8.80
CA ASN A 269 8.95 -6.36 -7.62
C ASN A 269 8.22 -6.72 -6.33
N GLY A 270 8.96 -6.98 -5.26
CA GLY A 270 8.41 -7.44 -3.98
C GLY A 270 9.41 -7.34 -2.84
N ASP A 271 9.10 -7.95 -1.70
CA ASP A 271 10.06 -8.12 -0.60
C ASP A 271 11.16 -9.14 -0.98
N HIS A 272 11.99 -9.56 -0.02
CA HIS A 272 13.07 -10.53 -0.27
C HIS A 272 12.75 -11.96 0.20
N ALA A 273 11.48 -12.25 0.52
CA ALA A 273 11.05 -13.54 1.01
C ALA A 273 11.17 -14.62 -0.08
N ALA A 274 11.42 -15.85 0.34
CA ALA A 274 11.66 -16.97 -0.57
C ALA A 274 10.42 -17.32 -1.40
N ASN A 275 9.23 -17.20 -0.80
CA ASN A 275 7.94 -17.38 -1.48
C ASN A 275 7.73 -16.32 -2.57
N GLU A 276 8.05 -15.04 -2.32
CA GLU A 276 7.93 -13.98 -3.34
C GLU A 276 8.86 -14.21 -4.53
N LYS A 277 10.10 -14.62 -4.28
CA LYS A 277 11.04 -15.01 -5.36
C LYS A 277 10.53 -16.23 -6.14
N SER A 278 9.91 -17.19 -5.45
CA SER A 278 9.28 -18.36 -6.07
C SER A 278 8.07 -17.97 -6.93
N THR A 279 7.24 -17.04 -6.46
CA THR A 279 6.10 -16.49 -7.23
C THR A 279 6.58 -15.78 -8.48
N ALA A 280 7.63 -14.96 -8.38
CA ALA A 280 8.21 -14.28 -9.53
C ALA A 280 8.72 -15.26 -10.60
N ARG A 281 9.38 -16.35 -10.18
CA ARG A 281 9.78 -17.45 -11.09
C ARG A 281 8.57 -18.12 -11.74
N GLY A 282 7.53 -18.44 -10.96
CA GLY A 282 6.33 -19.03 -11.53
C GLY A 282 5.60 -18.12 -12.54
N MET A 283 5.63 -16.80 -12.34
CA MET A 283 5.13 -15.83 -13.32
C MET A 283 6.02 -15.75 -14.58
N GLN A 284 7.34 -15.87 -14.42
CA GLN A 284 8.28 -15.96 -15.53
C GLN A 284 8.05 -17.22 -16.37
N ASP A 285 7.88 -18.37 -15.72
CA ASP A 285 7.61 -19.65 -16.37
C ASP A 285 6.28 -19.59 -17.14
N LEU A 286 5.23 -19.06 -16.52
CA LEU A 286 3.93 -18.88 -17.15
C LEU A 286 4.00 -17.97 -18.39
N LYS A 287 4.82 -16.92 -18.33
CA LYS A 287 5.08 -16.03 -19.47
C LYS A 287 5.81 -16.76 -20.60
N HIS A 288 6.84 -17.53 -20.26
CA HIS A 288 7.62 -18.28 -21.24
C HIS A 288 6.73 -19.32 -21.94
N ASP A 289 5.97 -20.11 -21.17
CA ASP A 289 5.04 -21.11 -21.69
C ASP A 289 4.01 -20.49 -22.64
N ALA A 290 3.40 -19.36 -22.27
CA ALA A 290 2.46 -18.64 -23.14
C ALA A 290 3.11 -18.16 -24.45
N SER A 291 4.40 -17.79 -24.41
CA SER A 291 5.14 -17.35 -25.59
C SER A 291 5.50 -18.52 -26.50
N ILE A 292 5.82 -19.68 -25.93
CA ILE A 292 5.99 -20.93 -26.67
C ILE A 292 4.67 -21.33 -27.35
N GLU A 293 3.54 -21.23 -26.65
CA GLU A 293 2.22 -21.48 -27.24
C GLU A 293 1.91 -20.52 -28.41
N ASP A 294 2.19 -19.22 -28.26
CA ASP A 294 2.04 -18.22 -29.35
C ASP A 294 2.86 -18.61 -30.60
N LEU A 295 4.12 -18.99 -30.42
CA LEU A 295 5.00 -19.41 -31.51
C LEU A 295 4.52 -20.70 -32.17
N GLY A 296 4.03 -21.65 -31.37
CA GLY A 296 3.53 -22.94 -31.86
C GLY A 296 2.26 -22.81 -32.68
N GLU A 297 1.33 -21.96 -32.26
CA GLU A 297 0.13 -21.65 -33.03
C GLU A 297 0.46 -20.93 -34.34
N ALA A 298 1.41 -19.99 -34.30
CA ALA A 298 1.88 -19.31 -35.52
C ALA A 298 2.57 -20.29 -36.49
N ALA A 299 3.41 -21.18 -35.97
CA ALA A 299 4.06 -22.23 -36.76
C ALA A 299 3.05 -23.21 -37.37
N LEU A 300 2.04 -23.62 -36.59
CA LEU A 300 0.97 -24.49 -37.06
C LEU A 300 0.12 -23.82 -38.16
N ALA A 301 -0.25 -22.56 -37.97
CA ALA A 301 -1.01 -21.78 -38.94
C ALA A 301 -0.21 -21.48 -40.23
N GLY A 302 1.12 -21.44 -40.13
CA GLY A 302 2.02 -21.24 -41.28
C GLY A 302 2.25 -22.50 -42.13
N LYS A 303 1.83 -23.69 -41.69
CA LYS A 303 2.01 -24.93 -42.47
C LYS A 303 1.15 -24.96 -43.72
N ALA A 304 1.70 -25.51 -44.80
CA ALA A 304 0.94 -25.76 -46.02
C ALA A 304 -0.17 -26.79 -45.75
N TYR A 305 -1.32 -26.68 -46.44
CA TYR A 305 -2.49 -27.53 -46.16
C TYR A 305 -2.18 -29.02 -46.15
N MET A 306 -1.43 -29.53 -47.14
CA MET A 306 -1.07 -30.95 -47.20
C MET A 306 -0.14 -31.37 -46.07
N GLU A 307 0.87 -30.54 -45.75
CA GLU A 307 1.78 -30.78 -44.64
C GLU A 307 1.05 -30.79 -43.29
N LEU A 308 0.08 -29.88 -43.13
CA LEU A 308 -0.75 -29.81 -41.93
C LEU A 308 -1.61 -31.08 -41.77
N VAL A 309 -2.21 -31.58 -42.85
CA VAL A 309 -2.99 -32.84 -42.83
C VAL A 309 -2.11 -34.02 -42.44
N ASP A 310 -0.92 -34.16 -43.05
CA ASP A 310 0.01 -35.24 -42.74
C ASP A 310 0.52 -35.15 -41.29
N TYR A 311 0.86 -33.94 -40.84
CA TYR A 311 1.35 -33.69 -39.49
C TYR A 311 0.29 -34.01 -38.43
N LEU A 312 -0.92 -33.47 -38.57
CA LEU A 312 -2.03 -33.77 -37.65
C LEU A 312 -2.43 -35.26 -37.73
N GLY A 313 -2.37 -35.85 -38.91
CA GLY A 313 -2.62 -37.28 -39.13
C GLY A 313 -1.66 -38.18 -38.34
N ALA A 314 -0.36 -37.85 -38.35
CA ALA A 314 0.66 -38.58 -37.59
C ALA A 314 0.43 -38.51 -36.07
N TRP A 315 0.12 -37.32 -35.55
CA TRP A 315 -0.20 -37.15 -34.13
C TRP A 315 -1.50 -37.86 -33.73
N ASN A 316 -2.53 -37.80 -34.57
CA ASN A 316 -3.78 -38.49 -34.34
C ASN A 316 -3.60 -40.02 -34.33
N ALA A 317 -2.81 -40.56 -35.26
CA ALA A 317 -2.49 -41.99 -35.31
C ALA A 317 -1.77 -42.44 -34.03
N ARG A 318 -0.80 -41.65 -33.53
CA ARG A 318 -0.10 -41.91 -32.28
C ARG A 318 -1.05 -41.91 -31.07
N LYS A 319 -1.88 -40.88 -30.93
CA LYS A 319 -2.88 -40.77 -29.85
C LYS A 319 -3.85 -41.97 -29.85
N ILE A 320 -4.31 -42.42 -31.02
CA ILE A 320 -5.17 -43.61 -31.16
C ILE A 320 -4.41 -44.88 -30.76
N ALA A 321 -3.15 -45.02 -31.17
CA ALA A 321 -2.32 -46.16 -30.77
C ALA A 321 -2.11 -46.23 -29.24
N GLU A 322 -1.82 -45.09 -28.59
CA GLU A 322 -1.70 -44.97 -27.14
C GLU A 322 -3.01 -45.28 -26.39
N ALA A 323 -4.16 -45.19 -27.07
CA ALA A 323 -5.46 -45.61 -26.55
C ALA A 323 -5.72 -47.12 -26.68
N GLY A 324 -4.79 -47.91 -27.21
CA GLY A 324 -5.00 -49.34 -27.51
C GLY A 324 -5.53 -49.58 -28.92
N GLY A 325 -5.29 -48.66 -29.85
CA GLY A 325 -5.80 -48.74 -31.22
C GLY A 325 -7.24 -48.23 -31.35
N VAL A 326 -7.84 -48.45 -32.53
CA VAL A 326 -9.17 -47.92 -32.87
C VAL A 326 -10.26 -48.44 -31.92
N GLU A 327 -10.19 -49.71 -31.52
CA GLU A 327 -11.15 -50.30 -30.58
C GLU A 327 -11.03 -49.66 -29.19
N GLY A 328 -9.80 -49.47 -28.70
CA GLY A 328 -9.55 -48.82 -27.42
C GLY A 328 -9.96 -47.35 -27.41
N TRP A 329 -9.74 -46.62 -28.50
CA TRP A 329 -10.22 -45.24 -28.67
C TRP A 329 -11.76 -45.15 -28.67
N ASN A 330 -12.42 -46.01 -29.44
CA ASN A 330 -13.88 -46.02 -29.54
C ASN A 330 -14.57 -46.48 -28.24
N ALA A 331 -13.85 -47.19 -27.38
CA ALA A 331 -14.33 -47.59 -26.05
C ALA A 331 -14.26 -46.45 -25.01
N LEU A 332 -13.50 -45.38 -25.26
CA LEU A 332 -13.44 -44.21 -24.38
C LEU A 332 -14.76 -43.43 -24.39
N SER A 333 -15.07 -42.77 -23.27
CA SER A 333 -16.21 -41.85 -23.24
C SER A 333 -15.97 -40.63 -24.15
N PRO A 334 -17.03 -39.97 -24.66
CA PRO A 334 -16.88 -38.75 -25.46
C PRO A 334 -16.08 -37.65 -24.74
N ALA A 335 -16.23 -37.52 -23.42
CA ALA A 335 -15.48 -36.54 -22.64
C ALA A 335 -13.98 -36.86 -22.57
N GLU A 336 -13.60 -38.13 -22.49
CA GLU A 336 -12.20 -38.56 -22.50
C GLU A 336 -11.57 -38.42 -23.89
N GLN A 337 -12.33 -38.68 -24.96
CA GLN A 337 -11.87 -38.44 -26.33
C GLN A 337 -11.56 -36.95 -26.55
N VAL A 338 -12.49 -36.06 -26.17
CA VAL A 338 -12.28 -34.60 -26.24
C VAL A 338 -11.08 -34.17 -25.42
N LYS A 339 -10.94 -34.66 -24.19
CA LYS A 339 -9.78 -34.33 -23.34
C LYS A 339 -8.46 -34.75 -23.98
N ARG A 340 -8.39 -35.95 -24.57
CA ARG A 340 -7.19 -36.42 -25.27
C ARG A 340 -6.92 -35.65 -26.56
N ASP A 341 -7.95 -35.20 -27.26
CA ASP A 341 -7.81 -34.31 -28.42
C ASP A 341 -7.23 -32.95 -28.01
N GLU A 342 -7.73 -32.36 -26.92
CA GLU A 342 -7.21 -31.10 -26.36
C GLU A 342 -5.75 -31.26 -25.90
N GLU A 343 -5.42 -32.35 -25.19
CA GLU A 343 -4.06 -32.67 -24.77
C GLU A 343 -3.11 -32.85 -25.97
N MET A 344 -3.55 -33.57 -27.01
CA MET A 344 -2.79 -33.74 -28.25
C MET A 344 -2.53 -32.39 -28.93
N MET A 345 -3.55 -31.55 -29.08
CA MET A 345 -3.39 -30.22 -29.68
C MET A 345 -2.44 -29.34 -28.87
N LYS A 346 -2.52 -29.38 -27.54
CA LYS A 346 -1.59 -28.66 -26.67
C LYS A 346 -0.15 -29.15 -26.87
N GLN A 347 0.06 -30.47 -26.94
CA GLN A 347 1.38 -31.05 -27.20
C GLN A 347 1.94 -30.63 -28.56
N ILE A 348 1.12 -30.68 -29.62
CA ILE A 348 1.50 -30.23 -30.97
C ILE A 348 1.99 -28.78 -30.92
N VAL A 349 1.18 -27.88 -30.34
CA VAL A 349 1.51 -26.45 -30.23
C VAL A 349 2.79 -26.26 -29.41
N THR A 350 2.95 -26.95 -28.28
CA THR A 350 4.18 -26.85 -27.46
C THR A 350 5.43 -27.32 -28.23
N VAL A 351 5.35 -28.43 -28.98
CA VAL A 351 6.49 -28.95 -29.76
C VAL A 351 6.87 -27.97 -30.86
N LEU A 352 5.91 -27.55 -31.69
CA LEU A 352 6.16 -26.59 -32.76
C LEU A 352 6.66 -25.24 -32.22
N GLY A 353 6.15 -24.82 -31.06
CA GLY A 353 6.56 -23.58 -30.41
C GLY A 353 8.01 -23.63 -29.94
N LYS A 354 8.45 -24.76 -29.38
CA LYS A 354 9.84 -24.98 -28.99
C LYS A 354 10.77 -25.00 -30.21
N GLU A 355 10.40 -25.70 -31.27
CA GLU A 355 11.15 -25.72 -32.53
C GLU A 355 11.29 -24.30 -33.11
N ALA A 356 10.19 -23.52 -33.12
CA ALA A 356 10.19 -22.14 -33.58
C ALA A 356 11.04 -21.24 -32.68
N TYR A 357 10.99 -21.41 -31.36
CA TYR A 357 11.80 -20.67 -30.41
C TYR A 357 13.31 -21.01 -30.55
N ASP A 358 13.65 -22.27 -30.79
CA ASP A 358 15.03 -22.75 -30.91
C ASP A 358 15.75 -22.27 -32.17
N VAL A 359 15.03 -21.74 -33.16
CA VAL A 359 15.62 -21.10 -34.35
C VAL A 359 15.63 -19.58 -34.27
N LEU A 360 15.02 -18.98 -33.24
CA LEU A 360 15.04 -17.53 -33.04
C LEU A 360 16.46 -17.02 -32.78
N SER A 361 16.71 -15.80 -33.25
CA SER A 361 17.94 -15.07 -32.93
C SER A 361 18.06 -14.81 -31.42
N PRO A 362 19.27 -14.62 -30.88
CA PRO A 362 19.45 -14.28 -29.46
C PRO A 362 18.65 -13.04 -29.03
N ASP A 363 18.53 -12.04 -29.91
CA ASP A 363 17.77 -10.81 -29.65
C ASP A 363 16.25 -11.07 -29.59
N ASP A 364 15.74 -11.94 -30.46
CA ASP A 364 14.32 -12.33 -30.44
C ASP A 364 13.96 -13.11 -29.18
N ARG A 365 14.79 -14.09 -28.79
CA ARG A 365 14.59 -14.82 -27.54
C ARG A 365 14.64 -13.88 -26.35
N ARG A 366 15.63 -12.98 -26.31
CA ARG A 366 15.75 -11.98 -25.25
C ARG A 366 14.49 -11.12 -25.12
N ARG A 367 13.87 -10.70 -26.23
CA ARG A 367 12.60 -9.94 -26.18
C ARG A 367 11.43 -10.72 -25.58
N ILE A 368 11.39 -12.03 -25.86
CA ILE A 368 10.37 -12.95 -25.34
C ILE A 368 10.61 -13.20 -23.85
N ASP A 369 11.83 -13.56 -23.47
CA ASP A 369 12.15 -14.03 -22.12
C ASP A 369 12.43 -12.91 -21.11
N LEU A 370 12.50 -11.65 -21.56
CA LEU A 370 12.77 -10.53 -20.68
C LEU A 370 11.72 -10.47 -19.56
N PHE A 371 12.18 -10.87 -18.37
CA PHE A 371 11.45 -10.81 -17.12
C PHE A 371 12.46 -10.53 -16.00
N ILE A 372 12.27 -9.42 -15.30
CA ILE A 372 13.20 -8.96 -14.27
C ILE A 372 12.53 -8.98 -12.92
N TRP A 373 13.16 -9.65 -11.95
CA TRP A 373 12.77 -9.54 -10.55
C TRP A 373 13.59 -8.45 -9.85
N GLY A 374 12.92 -7.64 -9.02
CA GLY A 374 13.55 -6.57 -8.26
C GLY A 374 13.11 -6.54 -6.80
N GLY A 375 14.06 -6.68 -5.87
CA GLY A 375 13.75 -6.62 -4.44
C GLY A 375 13.58 -5.19 -3.92
N CYS A 376 12.63 -4.97 -3.01
CA CYS A 376 12.37 -3.68 -2.37
C CYS A 376 13.62 -3.12 -1.67
N CYS A 377 13.97 -1.86 -1.94
CA CYS A 377 15.14 -1.20 -1.35
C CYS A 377 15.05 -1.08 0.18
N MET A 378 13.87 -0.78 0.72
CA MET A 378 13.69 -0.63 2.17
C MET A 378 13.92 -1.93 2.94
N HIS A 379 13.55 -3.07 2.35
CA HIS A 379 13.85 -4.38 2.90
C HIS A 379 15.35 -4.73 2.81
N LYS A 380 16.09 -4.20 1.81
CA LYS A 380 17.56 -4.36 1.75
C LYS A 380 18.22 -3.65 2.93
N ASP A 381 17.84 -2.41 3.20
CA ASP A 381 18.34 -1.64 4.33
C ASP A 381 17.96 -2.30 5.67
N LEU A 382 16.68 -2.63 5.86
CA LEU A 382 16.20 -3.32 7.08
C LEU A 382 16.99 -4.60 7.36
N ASN A 383 17.17 -5.44 6.34
CA ASN A 383 17.91 -6.68 6.51
C ASN A 383 19.40 -6.43 6.75
N SER A 384 19.99 -5.40 6.15
CA SER A 384 21.39 -5.04 6.36
C SER A 384 21.63 -4.47 7.76
N PHE A 385 20.68 -3.70 8.30
CA PHE A 385 20.67 -3.29 9.70
C PHE A 385 20.58 -4.50 10.65
N LYS A 386 19.71 -5.48 10.35
CA LYS A 386 19.64 -6.75 11.10
C LYS A 386 20.97 -7.50 11.06
N GLY A 387 21.61 -7.57 9.89
CA GLY A 387 22.93 -8.19 9.71
C GLY A 387 24.03 -7.51 10.51
N GLY A 388 24.05 -6.17 10.52
CA GLY A 388 24.98 -5.39 11.34
C GLY A 388 24.77 -5.63 12.83
N ASN A 389 23.52 -5.63 13.30
CA ASN A 389 23.22 -5.93 14.70
C ASN A 389 23.67 -7.35 15.10
N ALA A 390 23.45 -8.35 14.24
CA ALA A 390 23.86 -9.72 14.51
C ALA A 390 25.39 -9.84 14.67
N GLU A 391 26.15 -9.18 13.80
CA GLU A 391 27.61 -9.20 13.85
C GLU A 391 28.16 -8.42 15.06
N MET A 392 27.60 -7.25 15.38
CA MET A 392 27.92 -6.49 16.59
C MET A 392 27.70 -7.32 17.86
N MET A 393 26.58 -8.04 17.93
CA MET A 393 26.27 -8.93 19.07
C MET A 393 27.25 -10.10 19.20
N LEU A 394 27.76 -10.62 18.09
CA LEU A 394 28.80 -11.66 18.08
C LEU A 394 30.16 -11.11 18.50
N GLU A 395 30.45 -9.86 18.16
CA GLU A 395 31.75 -9.23 18.40
C GLU A 395 32.08 -9.13 19.90
N TRP A 396 31.08 -8.87 20.77
CA TRP A 396 31.28 -8.93 22.23
C TRP A 396 31.96 -10.23 22.67
N LYS A 397 31.50 -11.38 22.14
CA LYS A 397 32.10 -12.68 22.46
C LYS A 397 33.48 -12.85 21.83
N ARG A 398 33.70 -12.36 20.61
CA ARG A 398 35.00 -12.46 19.92
C ARG A 398 36.08 -11.67 20.63
N LEU A 399 35.72 -10.53 21.21
CA LEU A 399 36.61 -9.72 22.04
C LEU A 399 36.79 -10.28 23.46
N GLY A 400 36.07 -11.36 23.83
CA GLY A 400 36.11 -11.93 25.18
C GLY A 400 35.48 -11.03 26.24
N LEU A 401 34.57 -10.14 25.84
CA LEU A 401 33.95 -9.14 26.71
C LEU A 401 32.58 -9.59 27.22
N GLU A 402 32.17 -9.06 28.36
CA GLU A 402 30.80 -9.19 28.84
C GLU A 402 29.88 -8.30 28.00
N GLY A 403 28.98 -8.93 27.25
CA GLY A 403 28.01 -8.22 26.42
C GLY A 403 26.86 -7.62 27.22
N PRO A 404 25.87 -7.02 26.52
CA PRO A 404 24.74 -6.33 27.15
C PRO A 404 23.96 -7.19 28.16
N VAL A 405 23.29 -6.49 29.08
CA VAL A 405 22.43 -7.12 30.09
C VAL A 405 21.30 -7.93 29.45
N LEU A 406 21.00 -9.10 30.02
CA LEU A 406 19.93 -9.97 29.53
C LEU A 406 18.55 -9.39 29.83
N LEU A 407 17.70 -9.26 28.81
CA LEU A 407 16.36 -8.64 28.90
C LEU A 407 15.26 -9.71 28.83
N ALA A 408 15.29 -10.64 29.80
CA ALA A 408 14.39 -11.79 29.87
C ALA A 408 12.92 -11.37 30.05
N ASN A 409 12.00 -12.06 29.37
CA ASN A 409 10.56 -11.86 29.57
C ASN A 409 10.16 -12.29 31.01
N LYS A 410 8.93 -11.99 31.43
CA LYS A 410 8.48 -12.26 32.82
C LYS A 410 8.63 -13.74 33.23
N ALA A 411 8.34 -14.68 32.32
CA ALA A 411 8.44 -16.10 32.59
C ALA A 411 9.92 -16.51 32.76
N ASN A 412 10.76 -16.18 31.77
CA ASN A 412 12.18 -16.52 31.79
C ASN A 412 12.92 -15.83 32.95
N ALA A 413 12.57 -14.57 33.26
CA ALA A 413 13.16 -13.84 34.39
C ALA A 413 12.89 -14.53 35.73
N SER A 414 11.76 -15.23 35.88
CA SER A 414 11.46 -15.99 37.09
C SER A 414 12.32 -17.24 37.23
N VAL A 415 12.57 -17.95 36.12
CA VAL A 415 13.43 -19.14 36.03
C VAL A 415 14.91 -18.76 36.24
N LEU A 416 15.32 -17.63 35.65
CA LEU A 416 16.70 -17.15 35.65
C LEU A 416 17.06 -16.31 36.88
N ARG A 417 16.13 -16.09 37.81
CA ARG A 417 16.31 -15.15 38.94
C ARG A 417 17.59 -15.40 39.73
N ASN A 418 17.87 -16.67 40.04
CA ASN A 418 19.06 -17.05 40.80
C ASN A 418 20.31 -17.12 39.91
N VAL A 419 20.15 -17.40 38.61
CA VAL A 419 21.26 -17.49 37.63
C VAL A 419 21.85 -16.13 37.31
N LEU A 420 20.98 -15.11 37.26
CA LEU A 420 21.37 -13.72 36.98
C LEU A 420 21.83 -12.96 38.23
N ASP A 421 21.84 -13.62 39.39
CA ASP A 421 22.39 -13.03 40.62
C ASP A 421 23.94 -13.05 40.53
N PRO A 422 24.63 -11.92 40.79
CA PRO A 422 26.09 -11.88 40.77
C PRO A 422 26.77 -12.88 41.72
N SER A 423 26.06 -13.37 42.73
CA SER A 423 26.53 -14.40 43.66
C SER A 423 26.40 -15.83 43.13
N PHE A 424 25.75 -16.04 41.99
CA PHE A 424 25.64 -17.34 41.35
C PHE A 424 27.01 -17.79 40.80
N PRO A 425 27.47 -19.02 41.08
CA PRO A 425 28.76 -19.48 40.58
C PRO A 425 28.76 -19.49 39.05
N ARG A 426 29.73 -18.79 38.42
CA ARG A 426 29.83 -18.71 36.95
C ARG A 426 30.04 -20.07 36.28
N ASP A 427 30.58 -21.03 37.03
CA ASP A 427 30.90 -22.38 36.55
C ASP A 427 29.78 -23.39 36.85
N ALA A 428 28.67 -22.95 37.46
CA ALA A 428 27.56 -23.84 37.80
C ALA A 428 26.82 -24.30 36.53
N VAL A 429 26.59 -25.60 36.43
CA VAL A 429 25.80 -26.19 35.34
C VAL A 429 24.34 -25.76 35.50
N LEU A 430 23.80 -25.09 34.48
CA LEU A 430 22.39 -24.70 34.44
C LEU A 430 21.49 -25.92 34.33
N THR A 431 20.33 -25.88 34.99
CA THR A 431 19.28 -26.89 34.72
C THR A 431 18.79 -26.76 33.28
N GLU A 432 18.15 -27.80 32.74
CA GLU A 432 17.62 -27.76 31.36
C GLU A 432 16.63 -26.61 31.16
N GLU A 433 15.78 -26.34 32.15
CA GLU A 433 14.82 -25.23 32.13
C GLU A 433 15.53 -23.86 32.15
N GLN A 434 16.56 -23.70 32.97
CA GLN A 434 17.37 -22.47 33.03
C GLN A 434 18.14 -22.24 31.74
N PHE A 435 18.72 -23.29 31.18
CA PHE A 435 19.42 -23.21 29.90
C PHE A 435 18.47 -22.79 28.77
N LYS A 436 17.30 -23.43 28.66
CA LYS A 436 16.26 -23.05 27.69
C LYS A 436 15.78 -21.60 27.89
N ALA A 437 15.53 -21.17 29.13
CA ALA A 437 15.11 -19.81 29.44
C ALA A 437 16.20 -18.78 29.09
N PHE A 438 17.47 -19.13 29.27
CA PHE A 438 18.62 -18.29 28.91
C PHE A 438 18.74 -18.15 27.39
N GLU A 439 18.68 -19.26 26.64
CA GLU A 439 18.72 -19.26 25.17
C GLU A 439 17.53 -18.52 24.56
N ALA A 440 16.34 -18.64 25.15
CA ALA A 440 15.14 -17.95 24.70
C ALA A 440 15.11 -16.44 25.04
N SER A 441 16.07 -15.96 25.86
CA SER A 441 16.12 -14.56 26.28
C SER A 441 17.10 -13.75 25.43
N THR A 442 16.65 -12.57 24.99
CA THR A 442 17.42 -11.65 24.15
C THR A 442 18.02 -10.49 24.97
N ARG A 443 18.98 -9.75 24.40
CA ARG A 443 19.68 -8.63 25.04
C ARG A 443 20.01 -7.53 24.02
N GLY A 444 20.60 -6.42 24.48
CA GLY A 444 21.18 -5.39 23.62
C GLY A 444 20.21 -4.30 23.14
N GLY A 445 20.74 -3.37 22.35
CA GLY A 445 20.11 -2.13 21.92
C GLY A 445 18.81 -2.37 21.15
N VAL A 446 18.81 -3.27 20.15
CA VAL A 446 17.60 -3.61 19.40
C VAL A 446 16.48 -4.11 20.31
N LYS A 447 16.79 -4.98 21.27
CA LYS A 447 15.78 -5.49 22.22
C LYS A 447 15.27 -4.38 23.14
N ALA A 448 16.16 -3.51 23.61
CA ALA A 448 15.79 -2.36 24.42
C ALA A 448 14.87 -1.39 23.66
N CYS A 449 15.18 -1.08 22.39
CA CYS A 449 14.32 -0.29 21.52
C CYS A 449 12.95 -0.93 21.25
N ALA A 450 12.87 -2.26 21.12
CA ALA A 450 11.59 -2.97 21.00
C ALA A 450 10.74 -2.84 22.27
N ILE A 451 11.38 -3.04 23.44
CA ILE A 451 10.74 -2.86 24.75
C ILE A 451 10.25 -1.42 24.92
N ALA A 452 11.07 -0.44 24.53
CA ALA A 452 10.74 0.96 24.58
C ALA A 452 9.55 1.31 23.68
N GLY A 453 9.49 0.79 22.46
CA GLY A 453 8.32 0.95 21.59
C GLY A 453 7.07 0.38 22.24
N ALA A 454 7.14 -0.81 22.83
CA ALA A 454 6.01 -1.40 23.54
C ALA A 454 5.56 -0.57 24.76
N ILE A 455 6.46 0.19 25.40
CA ILE A 455 6.13 1.07 26.52
C ILE A 455 5.65 2.44 26.04
N PHE A 456 6.35 3.11 25.14
CA PHE A 456 6.13 4.52 24.80
C PHE A 456 5.23 4.71 23.57
N ASN A 457 5.28 3.81 22.58
CA ASN A 457 4.50 3.91 21.35
C ASN A 457 3.99 2.53 20.89
N ASN A 458 3.13 1.93 21.72
CA ASN A 458 2.64 0.57 21.52
C ASN A 458 1.71 0.49 20.28
N LYS A 459 1.77 -0.62 19.54
CA LYS A 459 0.84 -0.90 18.42
C LYS A 459 -0.63 -0.97 18.82
N ASP A 460 -0.89 -1.32 20.08
CA ASP A 460 -2.21 -1.27 20.72
C ASP A 460 -2.34 0.07 21.44
N ASP A 461 -3.21 0.94 20.94
CA ASP A 461 -3.42 2.31 21.42
C ASP A 461 -3.96 2.39 22.86
N LYS A 462 -4.37 1.26 23.44
CA LYS A 462 -4.79 1.15 24.84
C LYS A 462 -3.67 0.73 25.79
N LYS A 463 -2.50 0.36 25.27
CA LYS A 463 -1.36 -0.13 26.06
C LYS A 463 -0.20 0.86 26.03
N GLY A 464 0.65 0.77 27.05
CA GLY A 464 1.81 1.66 27.20
C GLY A 464 1.44 3.06 27.70
N GLN A 465 2.35 4.01 27.47
CA GLN A 465 2.28 5.40 27.88
C GLN A 465 1.61 6.28 26.82
N GLY A 466 1.89 6.04 25.53
CA GLY A 466 1.31 6.79 24.42
C GLY A 466 1.51 8.29 24.58
N ASP A 467 0.41 9.06 24.58
CA ASP A 467 0.46 10.52 24.71
C ASP A 467 1.04 11.00 26.06
N ARG A 468 1.00 10.17 27.13
CA ARG A 468 1.64 10.53 28.40
C ARG A 468 3.15 10.70 28.28
N HIS A 469 3.80 9.87 27.45
CA HIS A 469 5.22 10.00 27.15
C HIS A 469 5.49 11.30 26.37
N VAL A 470 4.68 11.57 25.34
CA VAL A 470 4.80 12.78 24.52
C VAL A 470 4.65 14.05 25.35
N ASP A 471 3.64 14.10 26.21
CA ASP A 471 3.36 15.26 27.07
C ASP A 471 4.50 15.50 28.06
N TRP A 472 5.02 14.43 28.68
CA TRP A 472 6.12 14.52 29.62
C TRP A 472 7.42 14.99 28.96
N MET A 473 7.79 14.40 27.81
CA MET A 473 8.97 14.81 27.05
C MET A 473 8.83 16.26 26.58
N SER A 474 7.64 16.65 26.13
CA SER A 474 7.36 18.03 25.70
C SER A 474 7.53 19.03 26.83
N ALA A 475 7.07 18.69 28.04
CA ALA A 475 7.23 19.53 29.21
C ALA A 475 8.70 19.71 29.61
N LYS A 476 9.52 18.66 29.46
CA LYS A 476 10.96 18.70 29.78
C LYS A 476 11.79 19.44 28.72
N LEU A 477 11.44 19.30 27.45
CA LEU A 477 12.17 19.88 26.33
C LEU A 477 11.68 21.29 25.93
N GLY A 478 10.58 21.77 26.51
CA GLY A 478 10.02 23.10 26.22
C GLY A 478 9.45 23.26 24.81
N LYS A 479 9.34 22.16 24.06
CA LYS A 479 8.81 22.10 22.70
C LYS A 479 7.97 20.85 22.53
N ARG A 480 7.03 20.86 21.57
CA ARG A 480 6.22 19.67 21.28
C ARG A 480 7.16 18.54 20.81
N HIS A 481 7.28 17.52 21.63
CA HIS A 481 8.03 16.32 21.31
C HIS A 481 7.25 15.45 20.32
N THR A 482 7.97 14.69 19.50
CA THR A 482 7.34 13.71 18.61
C THR A 482 7.02 12.42 19.37
N ARG A 483 6.21 11.52 18.78
CA ARG A 483 6.03 10.19 19.38
C ARG A 483 7.34 9.41 19.29
N PHE A 484 7.61 8.58 20.29
CA PHE A 484 8.75 7.66 20.26
C PHE A 484 8.75 6.86 18.95
N PRO A 485 9.92 6.60 18.32
CA PRO A 485 10.00 5.87 17.07
C PRO A 485 9.23 4.54 17.09
N ASP A 486 8.54 4.23 15.99
CA ASP A 486 7.50 3.20 15.93
C ASP A 486 8.07 1.78 15.77
N THR A 487 8.90 1.35 16.73
CA THR A 487 9.52 0.01 16.76
C THR A 487 8.50 -1.10 17.03
N SER A 488 7.34 -0.77 17.61
CA SER A 488 6.27 -1.74 17.89
C SER A 488 5.51 -2.19 16.64
N ASN A 489 5.58 -1.44 15.54
CA ASN A 489 5.00 -1.79 14.23
C ASN A 489 6.08 -2.08 13.17
N THR A 490 7.33 -2.29 13.60
CA THR A 490 8.47 -2.65 12.74
C THR A 490 8.68 -1.71 11.54
N ARG A 491 8.50 -0.40 11.73
CA ARG A 491 8.73 0.57 10.64
C ARG A 491 10.19 0.59 10.22
N PHE A 492 10.46 0.74 8.92
CA PHE A 492 11.83 0.88 8.42
C PHE A 492 12.58 2.02 9.12
N GLY A 493 13.82 1.76 9.53
CA GLY A 493 14.67 2.73 10.24
C GLY A 493 14.32 2.96 11.72
N SER A 494 13.17 2.45 12.22
CA SER A 494 12.67 2.84 13.55
C SER A 494 13.60 2.46 14.70
N TYR A 495 14.37 1.38 14.57
CA TYR A 495 15.31 0.93 15.60
C TYR A 495 16.55 1.83 15.68
N GLY A 496 17.06 2.30 14.54
CA GLY A 496 18.11 3.31 14.50
C GLY A 496 17.61 4.66 15.03
N ASP A 497 16.40 5.07 14.64
CA ASP A 497 15.77 6.28 15.17
C ASP A 497 15.52 6.20 16.69
N ALA A 498 15.07 5.06 17.21
CA ALA A 498 14.90 4.83 18.64
C ALA A 498 16.23 4.89 19.40
N SER A 499 17.30 4.39 18.77
CA SER A 499 18.65 4.48 19.36
C SER A 499 19.14 5.92 19.37
N ALA A 500 18.92 6.67 18.30
CA ALA A 500 19.26 8.08 18.23
C ALA A 500 18.50 8.90 19.28
N GLU A 501 17.19 8.64 19.44
CA GLU A 501 16.34 9.22 20.48
C GLU A 501 16.89 8.93 21.89
N PHE A 502 17.32 7.69 22.14
CA PHE A 502 17.93 7.33 23.42
C PHE A 502 19.28 8.00 23.63
N VAL A 503 20.15 8.05 22.63
CA VAL A 503 21.45 8.72 22.73
C VAL A 503 21.25 10.20 23.09
N THR A 504 20.38 10.92 22.38
CA THR A 504 20.14 12.35 22.60
C THR A 504 19.55 12.66 23.97
N HIS A 505 18.67 11.79 24.49
CA HIS A 505 17.85 12.09 25.66
C HIS A 505 17.98 11.05 26.78
N LEU A 506 19.11 10.34 26.85
CA LEU A 506 19.33 9.23 27.80
C LEU A 506 18.99 9.59 29.26
N PRO A 507 19.42 10.74 29.81
CA PRO A 507 19.09 11.11 31.19
C PRO A 507 17.57 11.29 31.40
N LEU A 508 16.88 11.86 30.41
CA LEU A 508 15.44 12.07 30.48
C LEU A 508 14.68 10.74 30.42
N TYR A 509 15.11 9.79 29.60
CA TYR A 509 14.47 8.47 29.56
C TYR A 509 14.67 7.69 30.87
N LYS A 510 15.85 7.79 31.50
CA LYS A 510 16.08 7.25 32.84
C LYS A 510 15.14 7.86 33.87
N GLU A 511 14.99 9.19 33.86
CA GLU A 511 14.05 9.91 34.74
C GLU A 511 12.60 9.50 34.45
N ASN A 512 12.20 9.38 33.19
CA ASN A 512 10.84 9.04 32.78
C ASN A 512 10.40 7.67 33.31
N VAL A 513 11.28 6.67 33.27
CA VAL A 513 10.98 5.33 33.81
C VAL A 513 10.70 5.37 35.31
N GLU A 514 11.41 6.21 36.07
CA GLU A 514 11.12 6.44 37.49
C GLU A 514 9.80 7.20 37.69
N VAL A 515 9.52 8.21 36.86
CA VAL A 515 8.20 8.90 36.88
C VAL A 515 7.06 7.91 36.63
N ILE A 516 7.23 6.99 35.67
CA ILE A 516 6.25 5.93 35.39
C ILE A 516 6.03 5.06 36.63
N ARG A 517 7.10 4.67 37.34
CA ARG A 517 7.00 3.91 38.60
C ARG A 517 6.13 4.62 39.62
N TRP A 518 6.43 5.89 39.90
CA TRP A 518 5.76 6.66 40.96
C TRP A 518 4.37 7.15 40.59
N SER A 519 4.03 7.19 39.30
CA SER A 519 2.69 7.54 38.80
C SER A 519 1.63 6.45 39.01
N LYS A 520 2.02 5.24 39.41
CA LYS A 520 1.13 4.09 39.56
C LYS A 520 0.55 4.00 40.98
N ASN A 521 -0.63 3.39 41.07
CA ASN A 521 -1.27 3.05 42.35
C ASN A 521 -0.35 2.22 43.27
N VAL A 522 0.44 1.32 42.69
CA VAL A 522 1.49 0.57 43.39
C VAL A 522 2.85 1.00 42.80
N PRO A 523 3.68 1.74 43.55
CA PRO A 523 4.95 2.31 43.07
C PRO A 523 6.05 1.29 42.73
N SER A 524 5.81 0.48 41.70
CA SER A 524 6.69 -0.59 41.26
C SER A 524 6.83 -0.63 39.74
N LEU A 525 8.01 -1.05 39.29
CA LEU A 525 8.27 -1.36 37.89
C LEU A 525 7.77 -2.76 37.56
N THR A 526 7.04 -2.88 36.46
CA THR A 526 6.73 -4.16 35.81
C THR A 526 8.01 -4.76 35.22
N ASN A 527 7.99 -6.04 34.86
CA ASN A 527 9.18 -6.70 34.29
C ASN A 527 9.71 -5.98 33.04
N ILE A 528 8.81 -5.54 32.15
CA ILE A 528 9.21 -4.85 30.91
C ILE A 528 9.84 -3.49 31.18
N GLU A 529 9.38 -2.75 32.20
CA GLU A 529 9.99 -1.47 32.58
C GLU A 529 11.28 -1.66 33.37
N LYS A 530 11.40 -2.74 34.18
CA LYS A 530 12.68 -3.11 34.82
C LYS A 530 13.74 -3.44 33.78
N ASN A 531 13.37 -4.19 32.74
CA ASN A 531 14.25 -4.49 31.63
C ASN A 531 14.68 -3.21 30.91
N LEU A 532 13.75 -2.28 30.67
CA LEU A 532 14.11 -0.99 30.06
C LEU A 532 15.05 -0.18 30.97
N ALA A 533 14.75 -0.08 32.27
CA ALA A 533 15.61 0.62 33.23
C ALA A 533 17.03 0.03 33.26
N ALA A 534 17.15 -1.30 33.30
CA ALA A 534 18.42 -2.01 33.26
C ALA A 534 19.18 -1.73 31.96
N ALA A 535 18.50 -1.80 30.81
CA ALA A 535 19.07 -1.52 29.50
C ALA A 535 19.59 -0.08 29.38
N LEU A 536 18.84 0.91 29.87
CA LEU A 536 19.26 2.32 29.84
C LEU A 536 20.45 2.58 30.78
N ALA A 537 20.57 1.82 31.87
CA ALA A 537 21.67 1.94 32.82
C ALA A 537 22.94 1.18 32.42
N ASP A 538 22.82 0.18 31.54
CA ASP A 538 23.92 -0.69 31.11
C ASP A 538 24.83 -0.04 30.06
N PRO A 539 26.12 0.22 30.34
CA PRO A 539 27.06 0.81 29.38
C PRO A 539 27.22 -0.01 28.10
N CYS A 540 27.12 -1.34 28.15
CA CYS A 540 27.23 -2.19 26.97
C CYS A 540 26.01 -2.01 26.04
N THR A 541 24.79 -1.93 26.59
CA THR A 541 23.59 -1.57 25.80
C THR A 541 23.70 -0.15 25.23
N VAL A 542 24.19 0.83 26.00
CA VAL A 542 24.36 2.21 25.51
C VAL A 542 25.40 2.29 24.38
N THR A 543 26.45 1.48 24.45
CA THR A 543 27.43 1.31 23.36
C THR A 543 26.74 0.88 22.06
N GLU A 544 25.82 -0.08 22.14
CA GLU A 544 25.06 -0.52 20.97
C GLU A 544 24.12 0.57 20.44
N PHE A 545 23.50 1.38 21.29
CA PHE A 545 22.71 2.54 20.83
C PHE A 545 23.57 3.54 20.05
N VAL A 546 24.79 3.81 20.51
CA VAL A 546 25.73 4.69 19.80
C VAL A 546 26.12 4.10 18.44
N ALA A 547 26.50 2.82 18.39
CA ALA A 547 26.85 2.15 17.13
C ALA A 547 25.69 2.16 16.12
N MET A 548 24.47 1.84 16.57
CA MET A 548 23.25 1.91 15.75
C MET A 548 22.95 3.32 15.26
N THR A 549 23.14 4.34 16.11
CA THR A 549 22.93 5.76 15.76
C THR A 549 23.90 6.24 14.69
N ILE A 550 25.18 5.85 14.81
CA ILE A 550 26.22 6.17 13.82
C ILE A 550 25.87 5.52 12.48
N TYR A 551 25.59 4.21 12.46
CA TYR A 551 25.22 3.51 11.23
C TYR A 551 23.97 4.12 10.57
N GLN A 552 22.95 4.43 11.37
CA GLN A 552 21.70 5.02 10.89
C GLN A 552 21.94 6.36 10.17
N ASN A 553 22.84 7.21 10.69
CA ASN A 553 23.17 8.51 10.11
C ASN A 553 24.16 8.43 8.94
N CYS A 554 25.06 7.45 8.93
CA CYS A 554 26.06 7.30 7.86
C CYS A 554 25.48 6.57 6.62
N ILE A 555 24.61 5.59 6.83
CA ILE A 555 24.15 4.66 5.78
C ILE A 555 22.65 4.73 5.58
N THR A 556 21.85 4.37 6.59
CA THR A 556 20.40 4.15 6.40
C THR A 556 19.67 5.41 5.94
N HIS A 557 19.77 6.52 6.66
CA HIS A 557 19.08 7.77 6.27
C HIS A 557 19.54 8.32 4.91
N PRO A 558 20.86 8.41 4.63
CA PRO A 558 21.36 8.74 3.29
C PRO A 558 20.83 7.82 2.17
N TYR A 559 20.76 6.51 2.41
CA TYR A 559 20.21 5.56 1.45
C TYR A 559 18.71 5.79 1.24
N MET A 560 17.93 5.88 2.32
CA MET A 560 16.48 6.17 2.28
C MET A 560 16.19 7.45 1.51
N ARG A 561 17.01 8.50 1.67
CA ARG A 561 16.86 9.77 0.94
C ARG A 561 16.96 9.58 -0.58
N GLN A 562 17.80 8.66 -1.05
CA GLN A 562 18.03 8.43 -2.48
C GLN A 562 17.02 7.46 -3.12
N VAL A 563 16.39 6.58 -2.34
CA VAL A 563 15.45 5.57 -2.88
C VAL A 563 13.99 5.80 -2.51
N ARG A 564 13.71 6.59 -1.47
CA ARG A 564 12.37 6.81 -0.90
C ARG A 564 12.09 8.29 -0.56
N GLY A 565 13.07 9.18 -0.69
CA GLY A 565 12.94 10.59 -0.36
C GLY A 565 12.05 11.38 -1.33
N PRO A 566 11.71 12.64 -1.02
CA PRO A 566 11.00 13.51 -1.96
C PRO A 566 11.74 13.60 -3.31
N GLY A 567 11.02 13.41 -4.41
CA GLY A 567 11.59 13.42 -5.75
C GLY A 567 12.04 12.05 -6.27
N THR A 568 11.89 10.97 -5.48
CA THR A 568 12.21 9.61 -5.93
C THR A 568 11.00 8.85 -6.49
N GLU A 569 9.84 9.49 -6.65
CA GLU A 569 8.60 8.84 -7.10
C GLU A 569 8.70 8.27 -8.53
N SER A 570 9.62 8.80 -9.34
CA SER A 570 9.91 8.35 -10.71
C SER A 570 11.14 7.45 -10.82
N VAL A 571 11.86 7.22 -9.72
CA VAL A 571 13.09 6.42 -9.71
C VAL A 571 12.75 4.99 -10.07
N ASN A 572 13.39 4.50 -11.12
CA ASN A 572 13.33 3.10 -11.52
C ASN A 572 14.28 2.30 -10.66
N LEU A 573 13.80 1.23 -10.02
CA LEU A 573 14.64 0.30 -9.26
C LEU A 573 15.85 -0.19 -10.08
N LEU A 574 15.62 -0.46 -11.37
CA LEU A 574 16.63 -1.05 -12.26
C LEU A 574 17.81 -0.11 -12.55
N ASP A 575 17.65 1.19 -12.30
CA ASP A 575 18.71 2.19 -12.46
C ASP A 575 19.56 2.36 -11.17
N LEU A 576 19.22 1.65 -10.08
CA LEU A 576 19.91 1.76 -8.78
C LEU A 576 21.16 0.88 -8.65
N GLY A 577 21.58 0.17 -9.69
CA GLY A 577 22.81 -0.62 -9.67
C GLY A 577 24.06 0.15 -9.22
N PRO A 578 24.34 1.36 -9.78
CA PRO A 578 25.42 2.22 -9.33
C PRO A 578 25.33 2.60 -7.85
N LEU A 579 24.14 2.94 -7.34
CA LEU A 579 23.94 3.30 -5.94
C LEU A 579 24.34 2.15 -5.00
N HIS A 580 23.96 0.91 -5.32
CA HIS A 580 24.30 -0.25 -4.49
C HIS A 580 25.80 -0.59 -4.55
N ARG A 581 26.50 -0.27 -5.65
CA ARG A 581 27.96 -0.36 -5.71
C ARG A 581 28.61 0.69 -4.81
N THR A 582 28.26 1.97 -5.00
CA THR A 582 28.75 3.08 -4.17
C THR A 582 28.48 2.85 -2.69
N LEU A 583 27.33 2.29 -2.33
CA LEU A 583 27.01 1.95 -0.94
C LEU A 583 27.97 0.92 -0.35
N ARG A 584 28.27 -0.15 -1.09
CA ARG A 584 29.20 -1.19 -0.62
C ARG A 584 30.63 -0.66 -0.55
N ASP A 585 31.04 0.10 -1.55
CA ASP A 585 32.37 0.73 -1.60
C ASP A 585 32.54 1.72 -0.44
N HIS A 586 31.50 2.48 -0.11
CA HIS A 586 31.50 3.42 1.02
C HIS A 586 31.62 2.71 2.37
N ILE A 587 30.86 1.63 2.58
CA ILE A 587 30.98 0.82 3.80
C ILE A 587 32.38 0.21 3.90
N GLN A 588 32.94 -0.29 2.79
CA GLN A 588 34.30 -0.83 2.75
C GLN A 588 35.34 0.25 3.07
N ALA A 589 35.18 1.46 2.52
CA ALA A 589 36.07 2.59 2.82
C ALA A 589 36.09 2.95 4.31
N ILE A 590 34.92 2.92 4.99
CA ILE A 590 34.83 3.12 6.44
C ILE A 590 35.53 1.99 7.22
N LEU A 591 35.48 0.76 6.72
CA LEU A 591 36.16 -0.37 7.36
C LEU A 591 37.67 -0.32 7.18
N ASP A 592 38.13 0.15 6.02
CA ASP A 592 39.55 0.29 5.68
C ASP A 592 40.17 1.51 6.37
N ASP A 593 39.41 2.60 6.51
CA ASP A 593 39.78 3.82 7.21
C ASP A 593 38.70 4.22 8.24
N PRO A 594 38.74 3.65 9.46
CA PRO A 594 37.82 3.99 10.53
C PRO A 594 37.86 5.46 10.96
N ASP A 595 38.93 6.19 10.64
CA ASP A 595 39.08 7.59 11.06
C ASP A 595 38.16 8.52 10.27
N LEU A 596 37.53 8.03 9.20
CA LEU A 596 36.41 8.68 8.53
C LEU A 596 35.23 8.96 9.48
N ILE A 597 35.04 8.12 10.52
CA ILE A 597 34.00 8.28 11.55
C ILE A 597 34.58 8.62 12.92
N PHE A 598 35.80 8.16 13.22
CA PHE A 598 36.37 8.24 14.57
C PHE A 598 37.61 9.13 14.68
N GLY A 599 38.00 9.82 13.60
CA GLY A 599 39.13 10.75 13.61
C GLY A 599 38.81 12.08 14.29
N ASP A 600 39.83 12.93 14.46
CA ASP A 600 39.68 14.23 15.13
C ASP A 600 38.87 15.26 14.31
N ASN A 601 38.79 15.08 12.98
CA ASN A 601 38.15 16.01 12.05
C ASN A 601 37.04 15.35 11.22
N VAL A 602 36.13 14.64 11.90
CA VAL A 602 35.02 13.93 11.25
C VAL A 602 34.09 14.91 10.52
N SER A 603 33.92 14.68 9.23
CA SER A 603 33.05 15.47 8.36
C SER A 603 31.88 14.63 7.87
N PRO A 604 30.63 15.14 7.90
CA PRO A 604 29.50 14.48 7.26
C PRO A 604 29.74 14.19 5.77
N VAL A 605 30.54 15.02 5.10
CA VAL A 605 30.84 14.90 3.66
C VAL A 605 31.56 13.60 3.33
N THR A 606 32.43 13.13 4.22
CA THR A 606 33.23 11.91 4.02
C THR A 606 32.62 10.69 4.73
N ALA A 607 31.86 10.91 5.81
CA ALA A 607 31.32 9.83 6.62
C ALA A 607 29.93 9.35 6.16
N THR A 608 29.11 10.23 5.58
CA THR A 608 27.79 9.84 5.06
C THR A 608 27.86 9.35 3.62
N LEU A 609 27.05 8.35 3.29
CA LEU A 609 26.97 7.77 1.95
C LEU A 609 26.68 8.80 0.85
N ASP A 610 25.88 9.83 1.15
CA ASP A 610 25.48 10.85 0.15
C ASP A 610 26.20 12.19 0.34
N GLY A 611 27.19 12.25 1.24
CA GLY A 611 27.99 13.44 1.54
C GLY A 611 27.20 14.62 2.11
N LYS A 612 25.95 14.39 2.56
CA LYS A 612 25.08 15.44 3.11
C LYS A 612 25.21 15.54 4.63
N PRO A 613 24.69 16.62 5.25
CA PRO A 613 24.65 16.72 6.70
C PRO A 613 23.96 15.52 7.35
N TRP A 614 24.37 15.22 8.59
CA TRP A 614 23.74 14.21 9.44
C TRP A 614 22.23 14.40 9.49
N PHE A 615 21.50 13.30 9.40
CA PHE A 615 20.03 13.35 9.52
C PHE A 615 19.62 13.82 10.92
N ASN A 616 20.31 13.33 11.95
CA ASN A 616 20.16 13.74 13.33
C ASN A 616 21.49 14.27 13.89
N PRO A 617 21.82 15.56 13.67
CA PRO A 617 23.09 16.14 14.12
C PRO A 617 23.20 16.19 15.65
N GLU A 618 22.08 16.34 16.36
CA GLU A 618 22.04 16.34 17.84
C GLU A 618 22.43 14.97 18.39
N ALA A 619 21.84 13.89 17.85
CA ALA A 619 22.19 12.53 18.24
C ALA A 619 23.64 12.16 17.90
N MET A 620 24.16 12.63 16.76
CA MET A 620 25.57 12.42 16.40
C MET A 620 26.53 13.15 17.35
N ALA A 621 26.23 14.40 17.71
CA ALA A 621 27.03 15.15 18.67
C ALA A 621 27.05 14.43 20.04
N GLU A 622 25.89 13.98 20.50
CA GLU A 622 25.79 13.29 21.78
C GLU A 622 26.41 11.88 21.75
N ALA A 623 26.32 11.17 20.63
CA ALA A 623 27.04 9.93 20.41
C ALA A 623 28.55 10.12 20.63
N PHE A 624 29.16 11.12 19.99
CA PHE A 624 30.58 11.43 20.16
C PHE A 624 30.93 11.87 21.58
N ASN A 625 30.04 12.61 22.26
CA ASN A 625 30.25 12.99 23.67
C ASN A 625 30.26 11.78 24.61
N LEU A 626 29.41 10.78 24.35
CA LEU A 626 29.31 9.58 25.17
C LEU A 626 30.47 8.61 24.93
N MET A 627 31.02 8.58 23.71
CA MET A 627 32.04 7.61 23.29
C MET A 627 33.20 7.40 24.28
N PRO A 628 33.86 8.45 24.84
CA PRO A 628 34.99 8.27 25.76
C PRO A 628 34.63 7.54 27.05
N SER A 629 33.34 7.53 27.43
CA SER A 629 32.83 6.89 28.65
C SER A 629 32.32 5.47 28.43
N LEU A 630 32.23 5.02 27.18
CA LEU A 630 31.61 3.77 26.79
C LEU A 630 32.64 2.74 26.32
N PRO A 631 32.43 1.45 26.64
CA PRO A 631 33.37 0.39 26.27
C PRO A 631 33.35 0.10 24.76
N HIS A 632 34.52 0.05 24.14
CA HIS A 632 34.75 -0.57 22.82
C HIS A 632 33.84 -0.07 21.67
N VAL A 633 33.37 1.19 21.73
CA VAL A 633 32.41 1.73 20.73
C VAL A 633 32.94 1.61 19.30
N LYS A 634 34.24 1.86 19.08
CA LYS A 634 34.87 1.79 17.76
C LYS A 634 34.78 0.36 17.21
N GLU A 635 35.21 -0.62 17.98
CA GLU A 635 35.23 -2.03 17.58
C GLU A 635 33.83 -2.57 17.28
N LEU A 636 32.85 -2.27 18.15
CA LEU A 636 31.47 -2.73 17.99
C LEU A 636 30.77 -2.04 16.80
N THR A 637 31.04 -0.76 16.57
CA THR A 637 30.51 -0.05 15.40
C THR A 637 31.09 -0.64 14.12
N LEU A 638 32.41 -0.87 14.04
CA LEU A 638 33.02 -1.50 12.86
C LEU A 638 32.50 -2.92 12.62
N ALA A 639 32.23 -3.69 13.68
CA ALA A 639 31.55 -4.99 13.56
C ALA A 639 30.13 -4.85 12.96
N PHE A 640 29.38 -3.83 13.37
CA PHE A 640 28.08 -3.53 12.77
C PHE A 640 28.22 -3.25 11.25
N PHE A 641 29.18 -2.41 10.85
CA PHE A 641 29.42 -2.13 9.43
C PHE A 641 29.86 -3.39 8.64
N ARG A 642 30.68 -4.27 9.22
CA ARG A 642 31.04 -5.56 8.59
C ARG A 642 29.82 -6.45 8.36
N GLY A 643 28.98 -6.64 9.38
CA GLY A 643 27.77 -7.45 9.26
C GLY A 643 26.77 -6.87 8.25
N ALA A 644 26.65 -5.54 8.23
CA ALA A 644 25.86 -4.83 7.24
C ALA A 644 26.40 -5.02 5.82
N LEU A 645 27.72 -4.91 5.60
CA LEU A 645 28.33 -5.08 4.28
C LEU A 645 28.05 -6.46 3.67
N VAL A 646 28.28 -7.52 4.45
CA VAL A 646 27.99 -8.91 4.02
C VAL A 646 26.54 -9.05 3.61
N THR A 647 25.65 -8.40 4.35
CA THR A 647 24.22 -8.46 4.12
C THR A 647 23.80 -7.63 2.91
N TRP A 648 24.38 -6.45 2.71
CA TRP A 648 24.21 -5.64 1.51
C TRP A 648 24.65 -6.40 0.26
N VAL A 649 25.80 -7.07 0.28
CA VAL A 649 26.26 -7.93 -0.83
C VAL A 649 25.20 -8.99 -1.16
N ARG A 650 24.66 -9.67 -0.15
CA ARG A 650 23.64 -10.71 -0.33
C ARG A 650 22.33 -10.17 -0.91
N PHE A 651 21.79 -9.09 -0.34
CA PHE A 651 20.49 -8.53 -0.72
C PHE A 651 20.53 -7.54 -1.88
N SER A 652 21.71 -7.26 -2.47
CA SER A 652 21.87 -6.51 -3.72
C SER A 652 22.44 -7.37 -4.85
N SER A 653 22.38 -8.70 -4.70
CA SER A 653 22.94 -9.66 -5.66
C SER A 653 22.27 -9.59 -7.04
N GLU A 654 21.03 -9.09 -7.13
CA GLU A 654 20.36 -8.84 -8.42
C GLU A 654 21.07 -7.77 -9.28
N PHE A 655 21.90 -6.91 -8.66
CA PHE A 655 22.70 -5.89 -9.33
C PHE A 655 24.15 -6.32 -9.60
N ALA A 656 24.44 -7.63 -9.51
CA ALA A 656 25.78 -8.14 -9.81
C ALA A 656 26.20 -7.78 -11.25
N PRO A 657 27.49 -7.46 -11.49
CA PRO A 657 28.00 -7.26 -12.84
C PRO A 657 27.69 -8.46 -13.74
N SER A 658 27.36 -8.20 -15.01
CA SER A 658 26.91 -9.23 -15.96
C SER A 658 25.61 -9.96 -15.58
N GLY A 659 24.91 -9.52 -14.53
CA GLY A 659 23.56 -9.97 -14.20
C GLY A 659 22.50 -9.40 -15.17
N VAL A 660 21.27 -9.90 -15.08
CA VAL A 660 20.17 -9.50 -15.98
C VAL A 660 19.97 -7.97 -15.98
N ILE A 661 19.97 -7.34 -14.80
CA ILE A 661 19.78 -5.88 -14.67
C ILE A 661 20.94 -5.09 -15.31
N ASP A 662 22.17 -5.54 -15.08
CA ASP A 662 23.39 -4.88 -15.59
C ASP A 662 23.48 -4.99 -17.12
N LEU A 663 23.06 -6.12 -17.68
CA LEU A 663 23.01 -6.36 -19.12
C LEU A 663 21.84 -5.67 -19.82
N CYS A 664 20.84 -5.15 -19.11
CA CYS A 664 19.69 -4.51 -19.73
C CYS A 664 20.08 -3.23 -20.48
N SER A 665 19.48 -3.03 -21.65
CA SER A 665 19.52 -1.73 -22.32
C SER A 665 18.65 -0.71 -21.59
N ALA A 666 18.82 0.58 -21.88
CA ALA A 666 17.96 1.63 -21.34
C ALA A 666 16.48 1.39 -21.71
N THR A 667 16.20 0.95 -22.93
CA THR A 667 14.84 0.64 -23.40
C THR A 667 14.23 -0.52 -22.63
N GLU A 668 15.00 -1.58 -22.35
CA GLU A 668 14.52 -2.71 -21.54
C GLU A 668 14.23 -2.28 -20.10
N ARG A 669 15.10 -1.48 -19.47
CA ARG A 669 14.84 -0.94 -18.13
C ARG A 669 13.60 -0.05 -18.09
N GLN A 670 13.35 0.72 -19.15
CA GLN A 670 12.17 1.58 -19.26
C GLN A 670 10.87 0.79 -19.53
N ALA A 671 10.95 -0.36 -20.19
CA ALA A 671 9.82 -1.27 -20.40
C ALA A 671 9.51 -2.12 -19.15
N ALA A 672 10.54 -2.45 -18.38
CA ALA A 672 10.47 -3.14 -17.09
C ALA A 672 10.52 -2.18 -15.90
N TRP A 673 10.07 -0.94 -16.07
CA TRP A 673 10.09 0.04 -14.98
C TRP A 673 9.33 -0.48 -13.78
N MET A 674 9.92 -0.36 -12.60
CA MET A 674 9.30 -0.73 -11.32
C MET A 674 9.74 0.24 -10.23
N PRO A 675 8.88 0.53 -9.25
CA PRO A 675 9.23 1.45 -8.16
C PRO A 675 10.38 0.88 -7.32
N SER A 676 11.20 1.79 -6.76
CA SER A 676 12.32 1.44 -5.87
C SER A 676 11.88 0.77 -4.56
N THR A 677 10.65 1.01 -4.12
CA THR A 677 10.10 0.50 -2.86
C THR A 677 8.73 -0.17 -3.05
N ASN A 678 8.30 -0.92 -2.04
CA ASN A 678 6.99 -1.57 -2.00
C ASN A 678 5.91 -0.73 -1.28
N ASP A 679 6.16 0.58 -1.11
CA ASP A 679 5.29 1.48 -0.34
C ASP A 679 3.83 1.49 -0.84
N ALA A 680 3.63 1.27 -2.14
CA ALA A 680 2.29 1.20 -2.72
C ALA A 680 1.47 0.05 -2.12
N ASN A 681 2.06 -1.15 -1.99
CA ASN A 681 1.38 -2.28 -1.39
C ASN A 681 1.25 -2.16 0.13
N GLU A 682 2.30 -1.74 0.83
CA GLU A 682 2.26 -1.51 2.28
C GLU A 682 1.20 -0.45 2.64
N GLY A 683 1.14 0.64 1.87
CA GLY A 683 0.10 1.66 1.97
C GLY A 683 -1.28 1.15 1.58
N GLY A 684 -1.35 0.20 0.64
CA GLY A 684 -2.52 -0.59 0.29
C GLY A 684 -3.13 -1.28 1.51
N LEU A 685 -2.32 -2.12 2.15
CA LEU A 685 -2.66 -2.91 3.33
C LEU A 685 -2.90 -2.04 4.57
N GLY A 686 -2.09 -1.00 4.79
CA GLY A 686 -2.26 -0.02 5.85
C GLY A 686 -3.60 0.73 5.72
N GLY A 687 -3.90 1.21 4.52
CA GLY A 687 -5.18 1.88 4.22
C GLY A 687 -6.39 0.97 4.43
N TYR A 688 -6.28 -0.31 4.08
CA TYR A 688 -7.32 -1.31 4.37
C TYR A 688 -7.55 -1.48 5.87
N ARG A 689 -6.48 -1.70 6.65
CA ARG A 689 -6.55 -1.87 8.11
C ARG A 689 -7.18 -0.66 8.79
N VAL A 690 -6.75 0.55 8.45
CA VAL A 690 -7.32 1.79 9.01
C VAL A 690 -8.79 1.94 8.63
N THR A 691 -9.17 1.66 7.39
CA THR A 691 -10.56 1.77 6.94
C THR A 691 -11.48 0.82 7.71
N LEU A 692 -11.06 -0.43 7.93
CA LEU A 692 -11.86 -1.40 8.67
C LEU A 692 -12.00 -1.09 10.16
N ARG A 693 -11.06 -0.37 10.78
CA ARG A 693 -11.23 0.12 12.17
C ARG A 693 -12.44 1.04 12.29
N GLY A 694 -12.63 1.95 11.34
CA GLY A 694 -13.78 2.85 11.30
C GLY A 694 -15.04 2.24 10.67
N LYS A 695 -14.90 1.21 9.83
CA LYS A 695 -16.00 0.58 9.08
C LYS A 695 -15.91 -0.95 9.13
N PRO A 696 -16.12 -1.58 10.29
CA PRO A 696 -15.87 -3.03 10.48
C PRO A 696 -16.79 -3.94 9.64
N CYS A 697 -17.97 -3.45 9.23
CA CYS A 697 -18.91 -4.20 8.39
C CYS A 697 -18.70 -3.95 6.88
N LEU A 698 -17.68 -3.18 6.48
CA LEU A 698 -17.38 -2.92 5.07
C LEU A 698 -16.89 -4.21 4.41
N THR A 699 -17.52 -4.58 3.29
CA THR A 699 -17.07 -5.74 2.51
C THR A 699 -15.79 -5.44 1.74
N LEU A 700 -15.01 -6.47 1.41
CA LEU A 700 -13.75 -6.31 0.70
C LEU A 700 -14.00 -5.78 -0.72
N HIS A 701 -15.03 -6.27 -1.41
CA HIS A 701 -15.43 -5.75 -2.71
C HIS A 701 -15.82 -4.25 -2.69
N GLN A 702 -16.50 -3.77 -1.64
CA GLN A 702 -16.81 -2.34 -1.48
C GLN A 702 -15.54 -1.52 -1.19
N TYR A 703 -14.65 -2.05 -0.36
CA TYR A 703 -13.35 -1.43 -0.11
C TYR A 703 -12.54 -1.30 -1.41
N ASN A 704 -12.37 -2.40 -2.16
CA ASN A 704 -11.62 -2.40 -3.42
C ASN A 704 -12.24 -1.46 -4.45
N ALA A 705 -13.57 -1.45 -4.59
CA ALA A 705 -14.23 -0.55 -5.53
C ALA A 705 -13.92 0.93 -5.23
N ARG A 706 -13.90 1.31 -3.95
CA ARG A 706 -13.55 2.67 -3.53
C ARG A 706 -12.05 2.95 -3.68
N ALA A 707 -11.22 2.07 -3.15
CA ALA A 707 -9.78 2.26 -3.11
C ALA A 707 -9.15 2.25 -4.52
N MET A 708 -9.61 1.37 -5.43
CA MET A 708 -9.18 1.38 -6.82
C MET A 708 -9.64 2.64 -7.53
N PHE A 709 -10.91 3.04 -7.36
CA PHE A 709 -11.43 4.26 -7.97
C PHE A 709 -10.64 5.52 -7.57
N ASP A 710 -10.35 5.65 -6.27
CA ASP A 710 -9.62 6.80 -5.72
C ASP A 710 -8.13 6.76 -6.12
N ARG A 711 -7.45 5.61 -6.00
CA ARG A 711 -5.99 5.49 -6.26
C ARG A 711 -5.63 5.47 -7.73
N ASN A 712 -6.51 4.98 -8.61
CA ASN A 712 -6.23 4.84 -10.04
C ASN A 712 -6.68 6.05 -10.86
N ASP A 713 -7.17 7.11 -10.21
CA ASP A 713 -7.78 8.25 -10.89
C ASP A 713 -8.83 7.82 -11.92
N THR A 714 -9.66 6.86 -11.53
CA THR A 714 -10.62 6.24 -12.44
C THR A 714 -11.66 7.25 -12.93
N GLN A 715 -11.93 8.31 -12.16
CA GLN A 715 -12.87 9.34 -12.60
C GLN A 715 -12.37 10.07 -13.86
N ALA A 716 -11.07 10.37 -13.98
CA ALA A 716 -10.51 10.98 -15.18
C ALA A 716 -10.63 10.06 -16.39
N PHE A 717 -10.34 8.76 -16.23
CA PHE A 717 -10.59 7.75 -17.27
C PHE A 717 -12.07 7.71 -17.69
N MET A 718 -12.98 7.71 -16.70
CA MET A 718 -14.42 7.69 -16.97
C MET A 718 -14.86 8.92 -17.78
N ASP A 719 -14.36 10.11 -17.43
CA ASP A 719 -14.70 11.36 -18.10
C ASP A 719 -14.12 11.43 -19.53
N ALA A 720 -12.92 10.87 -19.74
CA ALA A 720 -12.21 10.95 -21.02
C ALA A 720 -12.63 9.87 -22.04
N VAL A 721 -12.97 8.66 -21.58
CA VAL A 721 -13.10 7.47 -22.45
C VAL A 721 -14.53 6.93 -22.54
N LEU A 722 -15.33 7.06 -21.47
CA LEU A 722 -16.63 6.39 -21.39
C LEU A 722 -17.76 7.20 -22.01
N THR A 723 -18.68 6.48 -22.63
CA THR A 723 -19.92 7.02 -23.21
C THR A 723 -21.12 6.65 -22.35
N ALA A 724 -22.31 7.16 -22.70
CA ALA A 724 -23.56 6.82 -22.00
C ALA A 724 -23.86 5.31 -22.00
N GLU A 725 -23.47 4.57 -23.04
CA GLU A 725 -23.66 3.13 -23.12
C GLU A 725 -22.74 2.39 -22.14
N ASP A 726 -21.49 2.81 -22.03
CA ASP A 726 -20.53 2.28 -21.06
C ASP A 726 -21.01 2.53 -19.63
N HIS A 727 -21.55 3.71 -19.35
CA HIS A 727 -22.18 4.01 -18.06
C HIS A 727 -23.38 3.10 -17.77
N ALA A 728 -24.19 2.78 -18.77
CA ALA A 728 -25.30 1.82 -18.61
C ALA A 728 -24.79 0.42 -18.27
N TYR A 729 -23.72 -0.03 -18.95
CA TYR A 729 -23.08 -1.31 -18.66
C TYR A 729 -22.52 -1.39 -17.24
N ILE A 730 -21.72 -0.42 -16.80
CA ILE A 730 -21.15 -0.45 -15.43
C ILE A 730 -22.26 -0.42 -14.36
N MET A 731 -23.37 0.29 -14.61
CA MET A 731 -24.54 0.31 -13.72
C MET A 731 -25.21 -1.07 -13.63
N GLN A 732 -25.28 -1.82 -14.73
CA GLN A 732 -25.84 -3.16 -14.76
C GLN A 732 -24.90 -4.16 -14.08
N GLU A 733 -23.61 -4.11 -14.40
CA GLU A 733 -22.61 -5.03 -13.87
C GLU A 733 -22.41 -4.83 -12.37
N ALA A 734 -22.41 -3.58 -11.87
CA ALA A 734 -22.37 -3.30 -10.44
C ALA A 734 -23.57 -3.91 -9.70
N ARG A 735 -24.77 -3.92 -10.30
CA ARG A 735 -25.95 -4.59 -9.71
C ARG A 735 -25.83 -6.11 -9.73
N ARG A 736 -25.25 -6.68 -10.78
CA ARG A 736 -24.98 -8.13 -10.86
C ARG A 736 -24.02 -8.56 -9.75
N ILE A 737 -22.94 -7.79 -9.55
CA ILE A 737 -21.96 -8.03 -8.49
C ILE A 737 -22.61 -7.87 -7.10
N ASP A 738 -23.38 -6.81 -6.87
CA ASP A 738 -24.12 -6.59 -5.61
C ASP A 738 -25.05 -7.77 -5.26
N ALA A 739 -25.65 -8.41 -6.27
CA ALA A 739 -26.56 -9.55 -6.11
C ALA A 739 -25.87 -10.92 -6.06
N SER A 740 -24.58 -11.02 -6.40
CA SER A 740 -23.89 -12.30 -6.63
C SER A 740 -23.55 -13.09 -5.37
N GLY A 741 -23.50 -12.46 -4.20
CA GLY A 741 -23.11 -13.12 -2.95
C GLY A 741 -21.64 -13.55 -2.88
N VAL A 742 -20.75 -13.03 -3.73
CA VAL A 742 -19.33 -13.45 -3.84
C VAL A 742 -18.58 -13.43 -2.49
N GLU A 743 -18.86 -12.46 -1.61
CA GLU A 743 -18.25 -12.43 -0.26
C GLU A 743 -18.64 -13.66 0.59
N ALA A 744 -19.86 -14.15 0.46
CA ALA A 744 -20.32 -15.34 1.19
C ALA A 744 -19.62 -16.60 0.68
N GLU A 745 -19.42 -16.71 -0.64
CA GLU A 745 -18.64 -17.78 -1.24
C GLU A 745 -17.17 -17.74 -0.81
N LYS A 746 -16.52 -16.57 -0.84
CA LYS A 746 -15.13 -16.40 -0.37
C LYS A 746 -14.99 -16.82 1.10
N ARG A 747 -15.95 -16.44 1.96
CA ARG A 747 -15.96 -16.89 3.37
C ARG A 747 -16.05 -18.41 3.50
N ARG A 748 -16.90 -19.06 2.70
CA ARG A 748 -17.03 -20.53 2.69
C ARG A 748 -15.71 -21.20 2.30
N LYS A 749 -15.08 -20.75 1.22
CA LYS A 749 -13.78 -21.27 0.76
C LYS A 749 -12.68 -21.19 1.83
N ILE A 750 -12.62 -20.09 2.59
CA ILE A 750 -11.68 -19.92 3.71
C ILE A 750 -11.96 -20.92 4.83
N VAL A 751 -13.24 -21.12 5.19
CA VAL A 751 -13.62 -22.10 6.22
C VAL A 751 -13.26 -23.52 5.77
N ASP A 752 -13.62 -23.90 4.54
CA ASP A 752 -13.34 -25.23 3.99
C ASP A 752 -11.84 -25.54 3.94
N PHE A 753 -11.01 -24.53 3.67
CA PHE A 753 -9.56 -24.68 3.73
C PHE A 753 -9.06 -24.87 5.17
N ARG A 754 -9.54 -24.06 6.12
CA ARG A 754 -9.16 -24.22 7.54
C ARG A 754 -9.51 -25.58 8.12
N VAL A 755 -10.68 -26.11 7.76
CA VAL A 755 -11.10 -27.47 8.18
C VAL A 755 -10.13 -28.50 7.62
N ARG A 756 -9.81 -28.45 6.33
CA ARG A 756 -8.84 -29.35 5.69
C ARG A 756 -7.44 -29.27 6.31
N THR A 757 -6.95 -28.06 6.60
CA THR A 757 -5.66 -27.87 7.26
C THR A 757 -5.66 -28.45 8.67
N ALA A 758 -6.76 -28.28 9.42
CA ALA A 758 -6.89 -28.87 10.76
C ALA A 758 -6.92 -30.40 10.71
N GLU A 759 -7.60 -31.00 9.72
CA GLU A 759 -7.61 -32.45 9.49
C GLU A 759 -6.22 -32.97 9.14
N MET A 760 -5.52 -32.34 8.20
CA MET A 760 -4.16 -32.69 7.83
C MET A 760 -3.18 -32.56 9.00
N ASN A 761 -3.32 -31.52 9.83
CA ASN A 761 -2.48 -31.35 11.03
C ASN A 761 -2.75 -32.44 12.07
N LYS A 762 -4.03 -32.83 12.27
CA LYS A 762 -4.38 -33.98 13.12
C LYS A 762 -3.78 -35.27 12.58
N GLU A 763 -3.86 -35.53 11.28
CA GLU A 763 -3.26 -36.70 10.65
C GLU A 763 -1.74 -36.72 10.81
N LYS A 764 -1.06 -35.58 10.59
CA LYS A 764 0.39 -35.44 10.81
C LYS A 764 0.77 -35.67 12.26
N ALA A 765 0.02 -35.12 13.22
CA ALA A 765 0.23 -35.35 14.65
C ALA A 765 0.07 -36.84 15.00
N LEU A 766 -0.98 -37.49 14.51
CA LEU A 766 -1.20 -38.92 14.70
C LEU A 766 -0.09 -39.77 14.04
N ALA A 767 0.37 -39.39 12.84
CA ALA A 767 1.47 -40.07 12.16
C ALA A 767 2.80 -39.90 12.91
N LYS A 768 3.10 -38.71 13.45
CA LYS A 768 4.27 -38.44 14.29
C LYS A 768 4.23 -39.27 15.57
N VAL A 769 3.06 -39.36 16.22
CA VAL A 769 2.83 -40.23 17.39
C VAL A 769 3.05 -41.71 17.04
N LYS A 770 2.47 -42.20 15.94
CA LYS A 770 2.67 -43.59 15.49
C LYS A 770 4.14 -43.88 15.21
N ARG A 771 4.84 -42.98 14.52
CA ARG A 771 6.27 -43.11 14.20
C ARG A 771 7.12 -43.08 15.46
N ALA A 772 6.84 -42.20 16.42
CA ALA A 772 7.53 -42.16 17.70
C ALA A 772 7.33 -43.45 18.50
N ALA A 773 6.10 -44.00 18.51
CA ALA A 773 5.80 -45.27 19.16
C ALA A 773 6.53 -46.45 18.48
N GLU A 774 6.64 -46.45 17.16
CA GLU A 774 7.39 -47.46 16.41
C GLU A 774 8.90 -47.38 16.70
N VAL A 775 9.48 -46.17 16.68
CA VAL A 775 10.89 -45.94 17.03
C VAL A 775 11.17 -46.38 18.47
N LEU A 776 10.30 -46.06 19.42
CA LEU A 776 10.44 -46.49 20.81
C LEU A 776 10.38 -48.02 20.93
N ARG A 777 9.46 -48.68 20.21
CA ARG A 777 9.40 -50.15 20.16
C ARG A 777 10.68 -50.76 19.61
N GLN A 778 11.22 -50.21 18.52
CA GLN A 778 12.49 -50.65 17.95
C GLN A 778 13.64 -50.51 18.96
N GLN A 779 13.74 -49.36 19.63
CA GLN A 779 14.78 -49.10 20.65
C GLN A 779 14.67 -50.03 21.87
N LEU A 780 13.45 -50.31 22.33
CA LEU A 780 13.20 -51.26 23.42
C LEU A 780 13.45 -52.73 22.99
N SER A 781 13.29 -53.05 21.71
CA SER A 781 13.60 -54.38 21.16
C SER A 781 15.07 -54.58 20.80
N CYS A 782 15.87 -53.50 20.73
CA CYS A 782 17.28 -53.56 20.40
C CYS A 782 18.05 -54.42 21.42
N ARG A 783 18.81 -55.41 20.94
CA ARG A 783 19.67 -56.26 21.77
C ARG A 783 20.80 -55.39 22.34
N LEU A 784 20.94 -55.37 23.66
CA LEU A 784 22.05 -54.71 24.31
C LEU A 784 23.33 -55.54 24.13
N VAL A 785 24.40 -54.89 23.68
CA VAL A 785 25.71 -55.50 23.47
C VAL A 785 26.50 -55.55 24.79
N SER A 786 27.29 -56.60 24.96
CA SER A 786 28.16 -56.75 26.14
C SER A 786 29.40 -55.84 26.03
N GLU A 787 30.06 -55.57 27.15
CA GLU A 787 31.26 -54.73 27.19
C GLU A 787 32.37 -55.21 26.24
N ALA A 788 32.51 -56.54 26.06
CA ALA A 788 33.47 -57.14 25.13
C ALA A 788 33.15 -56.85 23.65
N GLU A 789 31.86 -56.69 23.31
CA GLU A 789 31.40 -56.42 21.95
C GLU A 789 31.50 -54.92 21.58
N MET A 790 31.60 -54.02 22.57
CA MET A 790 31.56 -52.57 22.34
C MET A 790 32.76 -52.02 21.56
N ALA A 791 33.92 -52.65 21.68
CA ALA A 791 35.16 -52.20 21.04
C ALA A 791 35.10 -52.23 19.50
N GLY A 792 34.28 -53.12 18.94
CA GLY A 792 34.12 -53.32 17.49
C GLY A 792 33.01 -52.49 16.83
N LEU A 793 32.24 -51.70 17.59
CA LEU A 793 31.06 -51.03 17.06
C LEU A 793 31.39 -49.85 16.15
N THR A 794 30.58 -49.69 15.10
CA THR A 794 30.56 -48.48 14.26
C THR A 794 29.78 -47.36 14.96
N VAL A 795 30.01 -46.10 14.57
CA VAL A 795 29.31 -44.94 15.17
C VAL A 795 27.77 -45.09 15.14
N PRO A 796 27.14 -45.56 14.04
CA PRO A 796 25.70 -45.78 14.00
C PRO A 796 25.21 -46.80 15.04
N LEU A 797 25.93 -47.91 15.22
CA LEU A 797 25.57 -48.95 16.19
C LEU A 797 25.75 -48.46 17.64
N ILE A 798 26.78 -47.65 17.92
CA ILE A 798 26.95 -47.02 19.25
C ILE A 798 25.77 -46.07 19.52
N VAL A 799 25.36 -45.28 18.54
CA VAL A 799 24.20 -44.38 18.64
C VAL A 799 22.90 -45.17 18.89
N GLU A 800 22.72 -46.29 18.19
CA GLU A 800 21.57 -47.19 18.39
C GLU A 800 21.52 -47.74 19.83
N GLN A 801 22.66 -48.19 20.36
CA GLN A 801 22.77 -48.69 21.74
C GLN A 801 22.51 -47.58 22.77
N LEU A 802 23.07 -46.38 22.58
CA LEU A 802 22.79 -45.23 23.44
C LEU A 802 21.30 -44.87 23.45
N ASN A 803 20.63 -44.93 22.28
CA ASN A 803 19.19 -44.73 22.19
C ASN A 803 18.42 -45.82 22.94
N ALA A 804 18.86 -47.08 22.83
CA ALA A 804 18.28 -48.23 23.52
C ALA A 804 18.39 -48.09 25.06
N TYR A 805 19.50 -47.57 25.58
CA TYR A 805 19.67 -47.27 27.01
C TYR A 805 18.83 -46.07 27.47
N ARG A 806 18.74 -45.00 26.67
CA ARG A 806 17.84 -43.87 26.97
C ARG A 806 16.37 -44.32 27.05
N ALA A 807 15.93 -45.13 26.10
CA ALA A 807 14.57 -45.69 26.07
C ALA A 807 14.25 -46.55 27.31
N ARG A 808 15.28 -47.13 27.95
CA ARG A 808 15.18 -47.92 29.18
C ARG A 808 15.37 -47.11 30.47
N GLY A 809 15.48 -45.78 30.38
CA GLY A 809 15.52 -44.89 31.53
C GLY A 809 16.88 -44.76 32.21
N VAL A 810 17.99 -45.03 31.52
CA VAL A 810 19.33 -44.74 32.06
C VAL A 810 19.51 -43.22 32.22
N PRO A 811 19.77 -42.70 33.43
CA PRO A 811 19.89 -41.27 33.68
C PRO A 811 21.19 -40.68 33.12
N ASN A 812 21.23 -39.36 32.96
CA ASN A 812 22.41 -38.57 32.57
C ASN A 812 23.01 -38.85 31.17
N LEU A 813 22.28 -39.54 30.29
CA LEU A 813 22.67 -39.70 28.90
C LEU A 813 22.30 -38.46 28.06
N LEU A 814 23.31 -37.74 27.55
CA LEU A 814 23.12 -36.57 26.69
C LEU A 814 22.54 -36.96 25.31
N LYS A 815 22.02 -35.99 24.56
CA LYS A 815 21.63 -36.19 23.15
C LYS A 815 22.85 -36.58 22.31
N ASN A 816 22.63 -37.41 21.27
CA ASN A 816 23.72 -37.91 20.42
C ASN A 816 24.57 -36.80 19.78
N SER A 817 23.97 -35.65 19.49
CA SER A 817 24.62 -34.45 18.94
C SER A 817 25.67 -33.83 19.87
N ASN A 818 25.59 -34.09 21.17
CA ASN A 818 26.48 -33.51 22.18
C ASN A 818 27.78 -34.30 22.32
N TYR A 819 27.85 -35.48 21.73
CA TYR A 819 29.07 -36.25 21.61
C TYR A 819 29.69 -35.99 20.23
N GLN A 820 30.78 -35.24 20.17
CA GLN A 820 31.42 -34.85 18.92
C GLN A 820 32.21 -36.04 18.33
N LEU A 821 33.00 -36.74 19.16
CA LEU A 821 33.88 -37.80 18.71
C LEU A 821 33.26 -39.19 18.90
N LYS A 822 33.83 -40.20 18.22
CA LYS A 822 33.46 -41.62 18.43
C LYS A 822 33.85 -42.08 19.85
N ALA A 823 34.98 -41.60 20.35
CA ALA A 823 35.49 -41.96 21.68
C ALA A 823 34.51 -41.53 22.79
N ASP A 824 33.98 -40.31 22.72
CA ASP A 824 33.02 -39.78 23.71
C ASP A 824 31.72 -40.60 23.74
N LYS A 825 31.21 -40.98 22.56
CA LYS A 825 30.02 -41.83 22.45
C LYS A 825 30.25 -43.22 23.05
N LEU A 826 31.45 -43.78 22.84
CA LEU A 826 31.82 -45.09 23.37
C LEU A 826 32.01 -45.05 24.89
N ALA A 827 32.59 -43.98 25.43
CA ALA A 827 32.71 -43.76 26.86
C ALA A 827 31.33 -43.67 27.54
N ALA A 828 30.43 -42.85 26.98
CA ALA A 828 29.06 -42.74 27.45
C ALA A 828 28.29 -44.07 27.38
N LEU A 829 28.55 -44.89 26.35
CA LEU A 829 27.94 -46.21 26.21
C LEU A 829 28.42 -47.17 27.32
N LYS A 830 29.71 -47.14 27.65
CA LYS A 830 30.28 -47.95 28.74
C LYS A 830 29.73 -47.54 30.11
N GLU A 831 29.62 -46.23 30.36
CA GLU A 831 29.01 -45.71 31.59
C GLU A 831 27.54 -46.13 31.72
N ALA A 832 26.78 -46.03 30.63
CA ALA A 832 25.39 -46.47 30.59
C ALA A 832 25.25 -47.98 30.84
N TYR A 833 26.12 -48.79 30.25
CA TYR A 833 26.16 -50.24 30.48
C TYR A 833 26.49 -50.57 31.94
N ALA A 834 27.53 -49.96 32.51
CA ALA A 834 27.91 -50.17 33.90
C ALA A 834 26.76 -49.80 34.87
N TRP A 835 26.11 -48.66 34.62
CA TRP A 835 24.93 -48.26 35.39
C TRP A 835 23.79 -49.27 35.26
N TYR A 836 23.51 -49.73 34.04
CA TYR A 836 22.42 -50.65 33.76
C TYR A 836 22.63 -52.05 34.36
N GLN A 837 23.87 -52.54 34.41
CA GLN A 837 24.22 -53.81 35.05
C GLN A 837 23.98 -53.78 36.57
N VAL A 838 24.26 -52.64 37.21
CA VAL A 838 24.11 -52.48 38.67
C VAL A 838 22.65 -52.29 39.08
N ASN A 839 21.88 -51.53 38.30
CA ASN A 839 20.53 -51.09 38.69
C ASN A 839 19.41 -51.91 38.03
N GLY A 840 19.71 -52.72 37.01
CA GLY A 840 18.74 -53.53 36.29
C GLY A 840 17.73 -52.71 35.47
N VAL A 841 16.73 -53.40 34.92
CA VAL A 841 15.59 -52.75 34.23
C VAL A 841 14.74 -52.02 35.27
N PRO A 842 14.44 -50.72 35.12
CA PRO A 842 13.46 -50.06 35.99
C PRO A 842 12.13 -50.81 35.97
N VAL A 843 11.57 -51.09 37.16
CA VAL A 843 10.41 -52.00 37.41
C VAL A 843 9.11 -51.57 36.71
N ALA A 844 9.09 -50.44 36.03
CA ALA A 844 8.02 -50.12 35.08
C ALA A 844 8.66 -49.75 33.74
N LEU A 845 8.69 -50.69 32.80
CA LEU A 845 8.66 -50.30 31.38
C LEU A 845 7.41 -49.43 31.25
N PRO A 846 7.52 -48.14 30.88
CA PRO A 846 6.32 -47.36 30.64
C PRO A 846 5.51 -48.13 29.60
N SER A 847 4.24 -48.40 29.89
CA SER A 847 3.37 -48.89 28.83
C SER A 847 3.49 -47.90 27.67
N VAL A 848 3.46 -48.39 26.43
CA VAL A 848 3.56 -47.51 25.25
C VAL A 848 2.58 -46.33 25.37
N SER A 849 1.43 -46.54 26.03
CA SER A 849 0.45 -45.52 26.38
C SER A 849 0.92 -44.46 27.38
N ALA A 850 1.71 -44.80 28.41
CA ALA A 850 2.13 -43.88 29.48
C ALA A 850 3.33 -42.99 29.07
N ALA A 851 4.26 -43.50 28.25
CA ALA A 851 5.34 -42.71 27.66
C ALA A 851 4.86 -41.77 26.54
N LEU A 852 3.66 -41.98 26.01
CA LEU A 852 3.03 -41.13 24.99
C LEU A 852 2.38 -39.87 25.58
N VAL A 853 2.06 -39.84 26.88
CA VAL A 853 1.35 -38.72 27.53
C VAL A 853 2.18 -37.42 27.57
N PRO A 854 3.48 -37.42 27.91
CA PRO A 854 4.26 -36.18 27.91
C PRO A 854 4.43 -35.57 26.52
N ILE A 855 4.53 -36.40 25.47
CA ILE A 855 4.60 -35.95 24.06
C ILE A 855 3.27 -35.30 23.64
N ILE A 856 2.14 -35.80 24.16
CA ILE A 856 0.83 -35.18 23.95
C ILE A 856 0.74 -33.84 24.69
N VAL A 857 1.28 -33.72 25.91
CA VAL A 857 1.15 -32.50 26.72
C VAL A 857 2.13 -31.39 26.30
N GLU A 858 3.35 -31.71 25.85
CA GLU A 858 4.31 -30.72 25.35
C GLU A 858 3.82 -30.03 24.06
N ASP A 859 3.23 -30.76 23.10
CA ASP A 859 2.76 -30.14 21.84
C ASP A 859 1.42 -29.36 22.01
N PHE A 860 0.62 -29.63 23.05
CA PHE A 860 -0.59 -28.82 23.34
C PHE A 860 -0.27 -27.48 24.03
N ALA A 861 0.95 -27.30 24.56
CA ALA A 861 1.37 -26.09 25.26
C ALA A 861 2.22 -25.13 24.41
N VAL A 862 2.55 -25.47 23.15
CA VAL A 862 3.52 -24.72 22.33
C VAL A 862 2.87 -23.87 21.22
N GLU A 863 1.56 -23.91 21.02
CA GLU A 863 0.86 -23.04 20.04
C GLU A 863 0.21 -21.78 20.67
N GLU A 864 0.86 -21.13 21.64
CA GLU A 864 0.54 -19.75 22.03
C GLU A 864 1.79 -18.85 22.18
N ASP A 865 2.89 -19.20 21.51
CA ASP A 865 3.95 -18.22 21.27
C ASP A 865 3.65 -17.49 19.96
N VAL A 866 3.08 -16.28 20.10
CA VAL A 866 3.08 -15.26 19.06
C VAL A 866 4.54 -14.86 18.84
N GLU A 867 5.24 -15.65 18.02
CA GLU A 867 6.49 -15.25 17.41
C GLU A 867 6.22 -13.95 16.65
N MET A 868 6.90 -12.90 17.08
CA MET A 868 7.01 -11.66 16.34
C MET A 868 7.92 -11.90 15.14
N GLU A 869 7.41 -12.58 14.13
CA GLU A 869 7.89 -12.46 12.75
C GLU A 869 6.94 -11.51 12.01
N ASP A 870 7.32 -10.23 12.04
CA ASP A 870 7.35 -9.29 10.91
C ASP A 870 7.85 -7.91 11.38
#